data_AF-D7ICL6-F1
#
_entry.id   AF-D7ICL6-F1
#
_cell.length_a   1.000
_cell.length_b   1.000
_cell.length_c   1.000
_cell.angle_alpha   90.00
_cell.angle_beta   90.00
_cell.angle_gamma   90.00
#
_symmetry.space_group_name_H-M   'P 1'
#
loop_
_entity.id
_entity.type
_entity.pdbx_description
1 polymer ?
#
loop_
_entity_poly.entity_id
_entity_poly.type
_entity_poly.pdbx_seq_one_letter_code
_entity_poly.pdbx_strand_id
1 'polypeptide(L)'
;MDASNIARIAEFEQQRAEENLALQQEEQEADRPQYAMNDLVTLRDENGIGIRGNITADVDADGLYEVYTEDALNGKRVNMFTREELDSMLIEHNGQLVEIADSSVNDNSEVAESSLGEQQLQASVLERIPKDEQGNPIYEQAETPDVAWDAIVEQTEGDEAMAQSVADGMVADKEAVLKKVEKTKSAGGNTIAEKIAAEKERKAAIDAAKQELSIWQKIAGTANRRKMEADAERRRIADEAAALRKAEEEKLRAEREEAERKEREALNGVPDIVEDVPKDARARGYRRVNGHKVDRQEPLQAVQGKEVNVKFSNDVVAPGNVTVIDASLLQPSHIQGVRNPLHFIDEAQPKERNDEASVLSARKIAENIRPEEITSSITAYTGAPTVNERGEVIQGNNRSDALRLMWESHSEQAEAYRQYLKDHAEEFGLRAEDIAPIQSPVLVNMLHVDDTEALNLGQFVAQDTESGGVERIKPKNTLQRMGTEMRSFANLLLRTSDDEMSFAGLVDANGANVLKWMSQRGFISHTQYKSAFDSKGNLTPESKNDLRGIMYQSIFKDGSTRLEEMFNVLPVKAQKAILATAFRDYDSPNSERMVDEIQNSVRAYYALSQDKMFAEAKNFKEARIAVENWKRQYQMDDVTGESYLPADNFSNFVLHLAAMYKGESQSFIQNTFGKIYDLIQGTQEETLFEQPDNTPRTLVQAIKEALNLDYNGQQRSNVLVGDTATSQRGQQGSNGALTPRERVEDGNGTTDDTGRTESIGEQSEIEPSLSQEEMLSSDDTDNQLSAKIARRIEVQEDDWVESGKYGDTYKQTIIVDGTHKVIKVDAPDTKGNYTGSTYEYDGQTFGDLLDVVNYIDASSSLANAVAVAEKETDTTPTEKQKEAGNYKKGHVQVGTFNITIENPKGSVRSGIDTEGNKWETTMQNTYGYIRGTEGVDGDHIDVFLSDDIDGWNGRKVFVVDQYNEDGTFDEHKVMLGFNEADDAEAAYLLIMTEIGRRSTRRC
;
A
#
# COMPACT_ATOMS: atom_id res chain seq x y z
N MET A 1 -13.28 3.15 -20.43
CA MET A 1 -11.85 3.39 -20.17
C MET A 1 -11.08 2.95 -21.39
N ASP A 2 -10.25 3.84 -21.93
CA ASP A 2 -9.57 3.64 -23.22
C ASP A 2 -8.39 2.68 -23.04
N ALA A 3 -8.32 1.61 -23.83
CA ALA A 3 -7.30 0.57 -23.75
C ALA A 3 -5.87 1.13 -23.92
N SER A 4 -5.76 2.35 -24.46
CA SER A 4 -4.51 3.08 -24.59
C SER A 4 -3.94 3.62 -23.27
N ASN A 5 -4.78 3.84 -22.25
CA ASN A 5 -4.31 4.26 -20.92
C ASN A 5 -3.76 3.07 -20.12
N ILE A 6 -4.36 1.88 -20.28
CA ILE A 6 -3.88 0.65 -19.62
C ILE A 6 -2.53 0.22 -20.20
N ALA A 7 -2.35 0.34 -21.53
CA ALA A 7 -1.08 0.01 -22.17
C ALA A 7 0.07 0.97 -21.78
N ARG A 8 -0.23 2.25 -21.52
CA ARG A 8 0.78 3.23 -21.07
C ARG A 8 1.10 3.12 -19.58
N ILE A 9 0.14 2.71 -18.76
CA ILE A 9 0.39 2.37 -17.35
C ILE A 9 1.27 1.11 -17.29
N ALA A 10 1.04 0.13 -18.15
CA ALA A 10 1.93 -1.03 -18.26
C ALA A 10 3.34 -0.67 -18.74
N GLU A 11 3.50 0.29 -19.66
CA GLU A 11 4.82 0.83 -20.04
C GLU A 11 5.51 1.57 -18.89
N PHE A 12 4.76 2.35 -18.10
CA PHE A 12 5.29 3.04 -16.92
C PHE A 12 5.66 2.07 -15.79
N GLU A 13 4.86 1.02 -15.57
CA GLU A 13 5.18 -0.07 -14.66
C GLU A 13 6.38 -0.89 -15.15
N GLN A 14 6.53 -1.06 -16.47
CA GLN A 14 7.75 -1.65 -17.06
C GLN A 14 8.98 -0.78 -16.83
N GLN A 15 8.88 0.53 -17.03
CA GLN A 15 9.99 1.46 -16.80
C GLN A 15 10.37 1.51 -15.32
N ARG A 16 9.39 1.51 -14.42
CA ARG A 16 9.61 1.43 -12.97
C ARG A 16 10.15 0.06 -12.56
N ALA A 17 9.76 -1.01 -13.24
CA ALA A 17 10.32 -2.34 -13.03
C ALA A 17 11.77 -2.41 -13.54
N GLU A 18 12.12 -1.74 -14.64
CA GLU A 18 13.50 -1.63 -15.14
C GLU A 18 14.37 -0.76 -14.24
N GLU A 19 13.85 0.36 -13.71
CA GLU A 19 14.54 1.18 -12.70
C GLU A 19 14.69 0.44 -11.37
N ASN A 20 13.67 -0.29 -10.93
CA ASN A 20 13.77 -1.14 -9.74
C ASN A 20 14.70 -2.33 -9.97
N LEU A 21 14.79 -2.86 -11.19
CA LEU A 21 15.76 -3.89 -11.54
C LEU A 21 17.17 -3.32 -11.59
N ALA A 22 17.35 -2.08 -12.02
CA ALA A 22 18.62 -1.37 -11.98
C ALA A 22 19.04 -1.04 -10.53
N LEU A 23 18.10 -0.65 -9.67
CA LEU A 23 18.32 -0.47 -8.23
C LEU A 23 18.58 -1.80 -7.51
N GLN A 24 17.90 -2.88 -7.90
CA GLN A 24 18.20 -4.23 -7.42
C GLN A 24 19.55 -4.73 -7.94
N GLN A 25 19.98 -4.32 -9.13
CA GLN A 25 21.31 -4.59 -9.64
C GLN A 25 22.37 -3.78 -8.88
N GLU A 26 22.12 -2.50 -8.55
CA GLU A 26 22.98 -1.70 -7.68
C GLU A 26 23.03 -2.24 -6.24
N GLU A 27 21.91 -2.71 -5.68
CA GLU A 27 21.86 -3.40 -4.38
C GLU A 27 22.57 -4.76 -4.43
N GLN A 28 22.40 -5.53 -5.51
CA GLN A 28 23.14 -6.78 -5.73
C GLN A 28 24.64 -6.55 -5.97
N GLU A 29 25.03 -5.38 -6.47
CA GLU A 29 26.43 -5.00 -6.68
C GLU A 29 27.05 -4.44 -5.37
N ALA A 30 26.23 -3.84 -4.50
CA ALA A 30 26.59 -3.43 -3.14
C ALA A 30 26.76 -4.62 -2.17
N ASP A 31 26.06 -5.73 -2.39
CA ASP A 31 26.16 -6.98 -1.60
C ASP A 31 27.27 -7.95 -2.07
N ARG A 32 28.10 -7.56 -3.07
CA ARG A 32 29.23 -8.40 -3.52
C ARG A 32 30.42 -8.29 -2.58
N PRO A 33 31.07 -9.41 -2.20
CA PRO A 33 32.19 -9.41 -1.26
C PRO A 33 33.35 -8.56 -1.79
N GLN A 34 33.72 -7.50 -1.06
CA GLN A 34 34.87 -6.65 -1.39
C GLN A 34 36.19 -7.35 -1.03
N TYR A 35 37.07 -7.49 -2.02
CA TYR A 35 38.45 -7.96 -1.83
C TYR A 35 39.33 -6.84 -1.29
N ALA A 36 39.92 -7.06 -0.13
CA ALA A 36 40.85 -6.15 0.52
C ALA A 36 42.26 -6.76 0.62
N MET A 37 43.28 -5.90 0.74
CA MET A 37 44.65 -6.35 0.98
C MET A 37 44.74 -7.26 2.22
N ASN A 38 45.45 -8.38 2.05
CA ASN A 38 45.63 -9.51 2.98
C ASN A 38 44.46 -10.49 3.09
N ASP A 39 43.41 -10.35 2.28
CA ASP A 39 42.38 -11.39 2.21
C ASP A 39 42.99 -12.71 1.73
N LEU A 40 42.61 -13.80 2.40
CA LEU A 40 42.96 -15.16 2.03
C LEU A 40 41.97 -15.65 0.98
N VAL A 41 42.48 -16.13 -0.15
CA VAL A 41 41.65 -16.64 -1.24
C VAL A 41 42.12 -18.04 -1.62
N THR A 42 41.19 -18.97 -1.86
CA THR A 42 41.50 -20.26 -2.48
C THR A 42 40.99 -20.20 -3.92
N LEU A 43 41.86 -20.32 -4.91
CA LEU A 43 41.52 -20.19 -6.34
C LEU A 43 41.63 -21.54 -7.07
N ARG A 44 40.75 -21.85 -8.02
CA ARG A 44 40.87 -23.03 -8.91
C ARG A 44 41.97 -22.80 -9.93
N ASP A 45 42.87 -23.76 -10.07
CA ASP A 45 43.82 -23.80 -11.18
C ASP A 45 43.20 -24.36 -12.47
N GLU A 46 43.98 -24.36 -13.55
CA GLU A 46 43.57 -24.86 -14.88
C GLU A 46 43.16 -26.35 -14.91
N ASN A 47 43.48 -27.12 -13.85
CA ASN A 47 43.10 -28.53 -13.69
C ASN A 47 41.96 -28.73 -12.66
N GLY A 48 41.39 -27.64 -12.13
CA GLY A 48 40.31 -27.66 -11.14
C GLY A 48 40.76 -27.92 -9.70
N ILE A 49 42.06 -27.82 -9.41
CA ILE A 49 42.63 -28.00 -8.06
C ILE A 49 42.67 -26.64 -7.36
N GLY A 50 42.22 -26.59 -6.10
CA GLY A 50 42.26 -25.38 -5.29
C GLY A 50 43.68 -25.03 -4.83
N ILE A 51 44.15 -23.84 -5.17
CA ILE A 51 45.43 -23.28 -4.75
C ILE A 51 45.15 -22.13 -3.79
N ARG A 52 45.70 -22.22 -2.58
CA ARG A 52 45.62 -21.13 -1.60
C ARG A 52 46.49 -19.96 -2.03
N GLY A 53 45.99 -18.77 -1.79
CA GLY A 53 46.65 -17.52 -2.05
C GLY A 53 46.15 -16.42 -1.13
N ASN A 54 46.75 -15.24 -1.29
CA ASN A 54 46.36 -14.06 -0.57
C ASN A 54 46.51 -12.82 -1.45
N ILE A 55 45.63 -11.85 -1.25
CA ILE A 55 45.67 -10.59 -1.96
C ILE A 55 46.80 -9.75 -1.37
N THR A 56 47.81 -9.43 -2.16
CA THR A 56 49.03 -8.77 -1.68
C THR A 56 49.03 -7.26 -1.87
N ALA A 57 48.08 -6.72 -2.64
CA ALA A 57 47.87 -5.29 -2.81
C ALA A 57 46.39 -4.97 -3.10
N ASP A 58 45.96 -3.76 -2.73
CA ASP A 58 44.67 -3.22 -3.15
C ASP A 58 44.61 -3.06 -4.68
N VAL A 59 43.38 -2.98 -5.22
CA VAL A 59 43.14 -2.86 -6.66
C VAL A 59 43.95 -1.73 -7.28
N ASP A 60 44.65 -2.01 -8.38
CA ASP A 60 45.44 -1.01 -9.07
C ASP A 60 44.58 -0.08 -9.95
N ALA A 61 45.22 0.92 -10.58
CA ALA A 61 44.53 1.91 -11.40
C ALA A 61 43.82 1.33 -12.64
N ASP A 62 44.14 0.08 -13.01
CA ASP A 62 43.56 -0.63 -14.14
C ASP A 62 42.50 -1.67 -13.69
N GLY A 63 42.17 -1.73 -12.39
CA GLY A 63 41.12 -2.61 -11.87
C GLY A 63 41.58 -4.04 -11.54
N LEU A 64 42.90 -4.28 -11.46
CA LEU A 64 43.47 -5.61 -11.24
C LEU A 64 43.88 -5.81 -9.77
N TYR A 65 43.64 -7.01 -9.26
CA TYR A 65 44.06 -7.45 -7.92
C TYR A 65 45.35 -8.27 -8.03
N GLU A 66 46.35 -7.92 -7.22
CA GLU A 66 47.56 -8.73 -7.09
C GLU A 66 47.32 -9.87 -6.10
N VAL A 67 47.44 -11.10 -6.57
CA VAL A 67 47.24 -12.30 -5.75
C VAL A 67 48.50 -13.14 -5.76
N TYR A 68 49.05 -13.37 -4.57
CA TYR A 68 50.11 -14.34 -4.35
C TYR A 68 49.50 -15.71 -4.10
N THR A 69 49.96 -16.74 -4.81
CA THR A 69 49.52 -18.13 -4.63
C THR A 69 50.67 -19.00 -4.12
N GLU A 70 50.37 -19.92 -3.21
CA GLU A 70 51.35 -20.80 -2.56
C GLU A 70 52.07 -21.71 -3.59
N ASP A 71 51.32 -22.15 -4.61
CA ASP A 71 51.83 -22.83 -5.80
C ASP A 71 51.68 -21.99 -7.06
N ALA A 72 52.52 -22.25 -8.06
CA ALA A 72 52.62 -21.41 -9.25
C ALA A 72 51.40 -21.60 -10.17
N LEU A 73 50.48 -20.66 -10.13
CA LEU A 73 49.34 -20.59 -11.06
C LEU A 73 49.82 -19.98 -12.37
N ASN A 74 49.64 -20.68 -13.50
CA ASN A 74 50.22 -20.30 -14.81
C ASN A 74 51.75 -20.09 -14.79
N GLY A 75 52.46 -20.85 -13.95
CA GLY A 75 53.93 -20.80 -13.87
C GLY A 75 54.51 -19.60 -13.10
N LYS A 76 53.67 -18.79 -12.45
CA LYS A 76 54.08 -17.70 -11.56
C LYS A 76 53.34 -17.77 -10.22
N ARG A 77 54.00 -17.34 -9.14
CA ARG A 77 53.41 -17.30 -7.79
C ARG A 77 52.72 -15.98 -7.46
N VAL A 78 52.87 -14.97 -8.31
CA VAL A 78 52.16 -13.69 -8.21
C VAL A 78 51.49 -13.47 -9.55
N ASN A 79 50.18 -13.32 -9.53
CA ASN A 79 49.36 -13.10 -10.71
C ASN A 79 48.44 -11.90 -10.47
N MET A 80 48.10 -11.21 -11.55
CA MET A 80 47.14 -10.10 -11.55
C MET A 80 45.85 -10.62 -12.16
N PHE A 81 44.72 -10.44 -11.48
CA PHE A 81 43.41 -10.88 -11.94
C PHE A 81 42.46 -9.68 -12.02
N THR A 82 41.60 -9.64 -13.03
CA THR A 82 40.42 -8.77 -12.94
C THR A 82 39.48 -9.29 -11.85
N ARG A 83 38.55 -8.45 -11.41
CA ARG A 83 37.55 -8.83 -10.42
C ARG A 83 36.77 -10.09 -10.86
N GLU A 84 36.35 -10.14 -12.12
CA GLU A 84 35.57 -11.24 -12.69
C GLU A 84 36.40 -12.53 -12.82
N GLU A 85 37.68 -12.41 -13.17
CA GLU A 85 38.59 -13.54 -13.21
C GLU A 85 38.83 -14.11 -11.81
N LEU A 86 38.96 -13.23 -10.82
CA LEU A 86 39.12 -13.64 -9.43
C LEU A 86 37.85 -14.34 -8.92
N ASP A 87 36.67 -13.75 -9.12
CA ASP A 87 35.37 -14.31 -8.73
C ASP A 87 35.12 -15.69 -9.35
N SER A 88 35.42 -15.84 -10.64
CA SER A 88 35.20 -17.11 -11.37
C SER A 88 36.15 -18.24 -10.96
N MET A 89 37.31 -17.88 -10.42
CA MET A 89 38.30 -18.84 -9.91
C MET A 89 38.14 -19.09 -8.41
N LEU A 90 37.41 -18.23 -7.69
CA LEU A 90 37.31 -18.25 -6.25
C LEU A 90 36.52 -19.46 -5.72
N ILE A 91 37.14 -20.20 -4.81
CA ILE A 91 36.56 -21.31 -4.07
C ILE A 91 36.24 -20.87 -2.65
N GLU A 92 37.16 -20.15 -2.02
CA GLU A 92 37.01 -19.65 -0.66
C GLU A 92 37.59 -18.24 -0.55
N HIS A 93 36.93 -17.37 0.22
CA HIS A 93 37.42 -16.04 0.60
C HIS A 93 37.35 -15.88 2.12
N ASN A 94 38.49 -15.58 2.73
CA ASN A 94 38.68 -15.45 4.19
C ASN A 94 38.11 -16.63 5.00
N GLY A 95 38.18 -17.84 4.44
CA GLY A 95 37.68 -19.07 5.07
C GLY A 95 36.17 -19.31 4.90
N GLN A 96 35.47 -18.52 4.09
CA GLN A 96 34.10 -18.80 3.65
C GLN A 96 34.11 -19.35 2.22
N LEU A 97 33.40 -20.46 2.01
CA LEU A 97 33.21 -21.06 0.69
C LEU A 97 32.30 -20.15 -0.15
N VAL A 98 32.72 -19.78 -1.36
CA VAL A 98 31.92 -18.96 -2.28
C VAL A 98 31.14 -19.90 -3.20
N GLU A 99 29.81 -19.93 -3.06
CA GLU A 99 28.94 -20.72 -3.95
C GLU A 99 28.88 -20.06 -5.34
N ILE A 100 29.52 -20.68 -6.34
CA ILE A 100 29.30 -20.34 -7.74
C ILE A 100 27.97 -20.97 -8.17
N ALA A 101 26.96 -20.13 -8.43
CA ALA A 101 25.70 -20.56 -9.01
C ALA A 101 25.93 -20.96 -10.48
N ASP A 102 26.24 -22.24 -10.71
CA ASP A 102 26.04 -22.83 -12.04
C ASP A 102 25.51 -24.26 -11.96
N SER A 103 24.56 -24.53 -12.84
CA SER A 103 23.59 -25.63 -12.80
C SER A 103 24.18 -27.07 -12.79
N SER A 104 23.48 -27.93 -12.03
CA SER A 104 23.33 -29.40 -12.18
C SER A 104 24.20 -30.37 -11.31
N VAL A 105 23.45 -31.26 -10.64
CA VAL A 105 23.75 -32.62 -10.13
C VAL A 105 24.23 -32.77 -8.66
N ASN A 106 23.38 -33.48 -7.87
CA ASN A 106 23.65 -34.16 -6.59
C ASN A 106 25.05 -34.80 -6.48
N ASP A 107 25.75 -34.69 -5.35
CA ASP A 107 25.59 -35.55 -4.16
C ASP A 107 26.66 -35.17 -3.10
N ASN A 108 26.39 -35.52 -1.84
CA ASN A 108 27.17 -35.28 -0.63
C ASN A 108 28.66 -35.66 -0.72
N SER A 109 29.56 -34.84 -0.13
CA SER A 109 30.55 -35.30 0.87
C SER A 109 31.38 -34.17 1.49
N GLU A 110 31.20 -34.00 2.80
CA GLU A 110 32.16 -33.68 3.87
C GLU A 110 33.31 -32.69 3.62
N VAL A 111 33.18 -31.53 4.28
CA VAL A 111 34.28 -30.67 4.73
C VAL A 111 34.74 -31.15 6.11
N ALA A 112 36.00 -31.56 6.23
CA ALA A 112 36.74 -31.55 7.49
C ALA A 112 38.09 -30.88 7.22
N GLU A 113 38.21 -29.63 7.69
CA GLU A 113 39.39 -28.80 7.55
C GLU A 113 40.57 -29.27 8.42
N SER A 114 41.73 -28.92 7.89
CA SER A 114 43.03 -28.78 8.54
C SER A 114 43.02 -28.26 9.98
N SER A 115 43.78 -28.93 10.85
CA SER A 115 44.47 -28.29 11.98
C SER A 115 45.89 -28.86 12.15
N LEU A 116 46.83 -28.36 11.33
CA LEU A 116 48.26 -28.46 11.59
C LEU A 116 48.72 -27.09 12.07
N GLY A 117 48.82 -26.92 13.40
CA GLY A 117 49.19 -25.63 13.97
C GLY A 117 49.33 -25.63 15.48
N GLU A 118 50.07 -26.57 16.06
CA GLU A 118 50.75 -26.39 17.36
C GLU A 118 51.72 -27.57 17.60
N GLN A 119 52.85 -27.57 16.89
CA GLN A 119 54.03 -28.33 17.32
C GLN A 119 54.68 -27.63 18.52
N GLN A 120 54.00 -27.69 19.66
CA GLN A 120 54.65 -27.55 20.95
C GLN A 120 54.98 -28.97 21.40
N LEU A 121 56.25 -29.21 21.75
CA LEU A 121 56.85 -30.48 22.21
C LEU A 121 56.02 -31.16 23.32
N GLN A 122 54.91 -31.76 22.94
CA GLN A 122 54.15 -32.67 23.74
C GLN A 122 54.83 -34.02 23.57
N ALA A 123 55.40 -34.53 24.67
CA ALA A 123 55.86 -35.91 24.74
C ALA A 123 54.78 -36.80 24.10
N SER A 124 55.22 -37.69 23.20
CA SER A 124 54.37 -38.66 22.49
C SER A 124 53.26 -39.14 23.41
N VAL A 125 52.00 -39.12 22.96
CA VAL A 125 50.85 -39.55 23.78
C VAL A 125 51.09 -40.99 24.27
N LEU A 126 51.81 -41.77 23.46
CA LEU A 126 52.33 -43.10 23.78
C LEU A 126 53.27 -43.18 24.99
N GLU A 127 53.99 -42.12 25.32
CA GLU A 127 54.86 -42.03 26.50
C GLU A 127 54.10 -41.73 27.79
N ARG A 128 52.84 -41.26 27.68
CA ARG A 128 51.96 -40.98 28.83
C ARG A 128 51.16 -42.20 29.27
N ILE A 129 51.16 -43.27 28.48
CA ILE A 129 50.50 -44.54 28.83
C ILE A 129 51.46 -45.42 29.64
N PRO A 130 51.03 -45.97 30.79
CA PRO A 130 51.82 -46.92 31.57
C PRO A 130 52.26 -48.13 30.73
N LYS A 131 53.50 -48.60 30.89
CA LYS A 131 54.06 -49.74 30.14
C LYS A 131 54.27 -50.97 31.03
N ASP A 132 54.13 -52.17 30.45
CA ASP A 132 54.37 -53.45 31.14
C ASP A 132 55.87 -53.74 31.34
N GLU A 133 56.20 -54.84 32.03
CA GLU A 133 57.59 -55.27 32.31
C GLU A 133 58.40 -55.59 31.05
N GLN A 134 57.76 -55.74 29.88
CA GLN A 134 58.40 -55.92 28.57
C GLN A 134 58.48 -54.62 27.75
N GLY A 135 57.93 -53.52 28.25
CA GLY A 135 57.94 -52.20 27.62
C GLY A 135 56.76 -51.89 26.70
N ASN A 136 55.70 -52.70 26.69
CA ASN A 136 54.51 -52.47 25.86
C ASN A 136 53.48 -51.58 26.58
N PRO A 137 52.79 -50.65 25.88
CA PRO A 137 51.79 -49.77 26.48
C PRO A 137 50.53 -50.53 26.94
N ILE A 138 50.03 -50.18 28.13
CA ILE A 138 48.82 -50.71 28.74
C ILE A 138 47.70 -49.67 28.61
N TYR A 139 46.97 -49.73 27.50
CA TYR A 139 45.91 -48.76 27.16
C TYR A 139 44.77 -48.71 28.18
N GLU A 140 44.50 -49.82 28.87
CA GLU A 140 43.47 -49.89 29.92
C GLU A 140 43.82 -49.09 31.19
N GLN A 141 45.07 -48.64 31.31
CA GLN A 141 45.56 -47.82 32.42
C GLN A 141 45.85 -46.37 32.00
N ALA A 142 45.40 -45.96 30.81
CA ALA A 142 45.51 -44.57 30.39
C ALA A 142 44.65 -43.64 31.28
N GLU A 143 45.07 -42.38 31.38
CA GLU A 143 44.40 -41.36 32.22
C GLU A 143 42.94 -41.14 31.80
N THR A 144 42.66 -41.11 30.50
CA THR A 144 41.32 -41.06 29.93
C THR A 144 41.20 -41.93 28.68
N PRO A 145 39.98 -42.34 28.29
CA PRO A 145 39.74 -43.03 27.03
C PRO A 145 40.19 -42.23 25.80
N ASP A 146 40.10 -40.90 25.87
CA ASP A 146 40.53 -39.99 24.82
C ASP A 146 42.05 -40.03 24.62
N VAL A 147 42.83 -40.06 25.71
CA VAL A 147 44.30 -40.19 25.66
C VAL A 147 44.72 -41.57 25.11
N ALA A 148 43.98 -42.63 25.45
CA ALA A 148 44.22 -43.95 24.87
C ALA A 148 43.87 -44.01 23.37
N TRP A 149 42.79 -43.33 22.96
CA TRP A 149 42.42 -43.19 21.54
C TRP A 149 43.48 -42.42 20.76
N ASP A 150 43.88 -41.25 21.25
CA ASP A 150 44.88 -40.39 20.60
C ASP A 150 46.24 -41.12 20.49
N ALA A 151 46.59 -41.97 21.47
CA ALA A 151 47.78 -42.82 21.40
C ALA A 151 47.69 -43.94 20.34
N ILE A 152 46.51 -44.52 20.12
CA ILE A 152 46.29 -45.52 19.06
C ILE A 152 46.37 -44.85 17.69
N VAL A 153 45.78 -43.67 17.54
CA VAL A 153 45.89 -42.84 16.32
C VAL A 153 47.34 -42.46 16.05
N GLU A 154 48.12 -42.14 17.09
CA GLU A 154 49.56 -41.88 16.95
C GLU A 154 50.33 -43.13 16.49
N GLN A 155 49.99 -44.34 16.98
CA GLN A 155 50.62 -45.59 16.51
C GLN A 155 50.24 -45.97 15.08
N THR A 156 49.06 -45.56 14.61
CA THR A 156 48.64 -45.75 13.22
C THR A 156 49.07 -44.60 12.31
N GLU A 157 50.08 -43.81 12.73
CA GLU A 157 50.65 -42.69 11.98
C GLU A 157 49.63 -41.60 11.61
N GLY A 158 48.56 -41.45 12.40
CA GLY A 158 47.49 -40.47 12.19
C GLY A 158 46.30 -40.98 11.39
N ASP A 159 46.29 -42.24 10.95
CA ASP A 159 45.13 -42.84 10.28
C ASP A 159 44.06 -43.23 11.31
N GLU A 160 43.04 -42.38 11.43
CA GLU A 160 41.92 -42.59 12.36
C GLU A 160 41.03 -43.79 11.99
N ALA A 161 40.91 -44.13 10.71
CA ALA A 161 40.12 -45.29 10.28
C ALA A 161 40.83 -46.59 10.65
N MET A 162 42.15 -46.63 10.49
CA MET A 162 42.99 -47.72 10.97
C MET A 162 42.95 -47.81 12.50
N ALA A 163 43.03 -46.68 13.21
CA ALA A 163 42.92 -46.62 14.66
C ALA A 163 41.56 -47.16 15.17
N GLN A 164 40.47 -46.79 14.50
CA GLN A 164 39.12 -47.28 14.78
C GLN A 164 39.05 -48.80 14.61
N SER A 165 39.56 -49.33 13.49
CA SER A 165 39.56 -50.76 13.25
C SER A 165 40.39 -51.53 14.28
N VAL A 166 41.49 -50.94 14.78
CA VAL A 166 42.31 -51.53 15.84
C VAL A 166 41.57 -51.51 17.18
N ALA A 167 40.94 -50.40 17.54
CA ALA A 167 40.16 -50.28 18.77
C ALA A 167 38.95 -51.23 18.78
N ASP A 168 38.22 -51.32 17.67
CA ASP A 168 37.09 -52.26 17.50
C ASP A 168 37.54 -53.72 17.53
N GLY A 169 38.71 -54.02 16.93
CA GLY A 169 39.35 -55.33 17.02
C GLY A 169 39.68 -55.71 18.47
N MET A 170 40.22 -54.76 19.24
CA MET A 170 40.51 -54.96 20.67
C MET A 170 39.24 -55.13 21.51
N VAL A 171 38.16 -54.41 21.21
CA VAL A 171 36.85 -54.64 21.83
C VAL A 171 36.41 -56.09 21.57
N ALA A 172 36.46 -56.56 20.33
CA ALA A 172 36.08 -57.92 19.97
C ALA A 172 36.94 -58.99 20.69
N ASP A 173 38.24 -58.75 20.81
CA ASP A 173 39.16 -59.63 21.54
C ASP A 173 38.84 -59.67 23.03
N LYS A 174 38.57 -58.52 23.65
CA LYS A 174 38.19 -58.44 25.08
C LYS A 174 36.82 -59.07 25.33
N GLU A 175 35.86 -58.95 24.41
CA GLU A 175 34.60 -59.68 24.47
C GLU A 175 34.80 -61.21 24.41
N ALA A 176 35.71 -61.67 23.55
CA ALA A 176 36.05 -63.08 23.44
C ALA A 176 36.72 -63.60 24.73
N VAL A 177 37.60 -62.81 25.35
CA VAL A 177 38.20 -63.10 26.65
C VAL A 177 37.13 -63.18 27.74
N LEU A 178 36.22 -62.22 27.83
CA LEU A 178 35.12 -62.24 28.79
C LEU A 178 34.27 -63.51 28.64
N LYS A 179 33.86 -63.85 27.41
CA LYS A 179 33.12 -65.09 27.12
C LYS A 179 33.87 -66.35 27.53
N LYS A 180 35.20 -66.36 27.43
CA LYS A 180 36.05 -67.50 27.81
C LYS A 180 36.18 -67.63 29.33
N VAL A 181 36.36 -66.52 30.05
CA VAL A 181 36.41 -66.49 31.51
C VAL A 181 35.07 -66.91 32.11
N GLU A 182 33.95 -66.45 31.55
CA GLU A 182 32.60 -66.84 31.98
C GLU A 182 32.35 -68.35 31.85
N LYS A 183 32.93 -68.99 30.83
CA LYS A 183 32.81 -70.44 30.56
C LYS A 183 33.74 -71.32 31.41
N THR A 184 34.74 -70.75 32.07
CA THR A 184 35.68 -71.53 32.90
C THR A 184 35.01 -71.92 34.22
N LYS A 185 35.02 -73.22 34.54
CA LYS A 185 34.44 -73.76 35.79
C LYS A 185 35.41 -73.54 36.96
N SER A 186 34.90 -73.22 38.16
CA SER A 186 35.74 -73.06 39.36
C SER A 186 36.48 -74.35 39.72
N ALA A 187 37.77 -74.25 40.06
CA ALA A 187 38.59 -75.40 40.42
C ALA A 187 38.11 -76.00 41.76
N GLY A 188 37.83 -77.31 41.78
CA GLY A 188 37.21 -77.96 42.92
C GLY A 188 38.16 -78.14 44.11
N GLY A 189 37.92 -77.40 45.19
CA GLY A 189 38.54 -77.65 46.51
C GLY A 189 37.80 -78.72 47.32
N ASN A 190 38.51 -79.39 48.24
CA ASN A 190 37.95 -80.46 49.06
C ASN A 190 37.19 -79.95 50.30
N THR A 191 37.30 -78.64 50.59
CA THR A 191 36.56 -77.98 51.66
C THR A 191 35.63 -76.87 51.13
N ILE A 192 34.58 -76.56 51.89
CA ILE A 192 33.60 -75.51 51.54
C ILE A 192 34.30 -74.13 51.42
N ALA A 193 35.28 -73.85 52.28
CA ALA A 193 36.04 -72.61 52.25
C ALA A 193 36.84 -72.43 50.94
N GLU A 194 37.50 -73.49 50.46
CA GLU A 194 38.24 -73.46 49.19
C GLU A 194 37.33 -73.28 47.98
N LYS A 195 36.13 -73.90 47.99
CA LYS A 195 35.13 -73.70 46.93
C LYS A 195 34.58 -72.27 46.88
N ILE A 196 34.38 -71.63 48.04
CA ILE A 196 33.95 -70.23 48.12
C ILE A 196 35.07 -69.29 47.63
N ALA A 197 36.32 -69.55 48.00
CA ALA A 197 37.46 -68.77 47.52
C ALA A 197 37.61 -68.85 45.99
N ALA A 198 37.52 -70.06 45.42
CA ALA A 198 37.62 -70.28 43.97
C ALA A 198 36.48 -69.62 43.18
N GLU A 199 35.25 -69.60 43.72
CA GLU A 199 34.12 -68.90 43.07
C GLU A 199 34.22 -67.38 43.20
N LYS A 200 34.75 -66.87 44.33
CA LYS A 200 35.01 -65.43 44.52
C LYS A 200 36.10 -64.94 43.55
N GLU A 201 37.13 -65.74 43.32
CA GLU A 201 38.19 -65.46 42.35
C GLU A 201 37.67 -65.49 40.91
N ARG A 202 36.82 -66.47 40.56
CA ARG A 202 36.13 -66.53 39.27
C ARG A 202 35.26 -65.29 39.03
N LYS A 203 34.49 -64.85 40.03
CA LYS A 203 33.68 -63.65 39.94
C LYS A 203 34.54 -62.39 39.76
N ALA A 204 35.63 -62.26 40.53
CA ALA A 204 36.56 -61.15 40.40
C ALA A 204 37.21 -61.11 39.00
N ALA A 205 37.52 -62.26 38.40
CA ALA A 205 38.06 -62.34 37.04
C ALA A 205 37.04 -61.94 35.96
N ILE A 206 35.76 -62.29 36.14
CA ILE A 206 34.67 -61.85 35.24
C ILE A 206 34.46 -60.34 35.36
N ASP A 207 34.44 -59.81 36.58
CA ASP A 207 34.23 -58.39 36.83
C ASP A 207 35.40 -57.55 36.28
N ALA A 208 36.66 -58.02 36.41
CA ALA A 208 37.83 -57.40 35.79
C ALA A 208 37.75 -57.41 34.25
N ALA A 209 37.39 -58.54 33.63
CA ALA A 209 37.24 -58.63 32.17
C ALA A 209 36.10 -57.72 31.63
N LYS A 210 35.03 -57.52 32.41
CA LYS A 210 33.97 -56.54 32.06
C LYS A 210 34.45 -55.10 32.15
N GLN A 211 35.29 -54.79 33.14
CA GLN A 211 35.86 -53.45 33.27
C GLN A 211 36.80 -53.13 32.11
N GLU A 212 37.68 -54.06 31.73
CA GLU A 212 38.56 -53.88 30.55
C GLU A 212 37.77 -53.70 29.26
N LEU A 213 36.73 -54.52 29.03
CA LEU A 213 35.85 -54.37 27.87
C LEU A 213 35.18 -52.99 27.84
N SER A 214 34.68 -52.52 28.98
CA SER A 214 34.02 -51.21 29.06
C SER A 214 34.98 -50.05 28.77
N ILE A 215 36.25 -50.17 29.15
CA ILE A 215 37.27 -49.15 28.85
C ILE A 215 37.52 -49.11 27.33
N TRP A 216 37.73 -50.26 26.70
CA TRP A 216 37.94 -50.35 25.25
C TRP A 216 36.73 -49.89 24.43
N GLN A 217 35.50 -50.19 24.87
CA GLN A 217 34.29 -49.68 24.23
C GLN A 217 34.19 -48.14 24.29
N LYS A 218 34.67 -47.52 25.38
CA LYS A 218 34.73 -46.06 25.49
C LYS A 218 35.81 -45.46 24.59
N ILE A 219 36.98 -46.10 24.50
CA ILE A 219 38.08 -45.70 23.62
C ILE A 219 37.61 -45.70 22.17
N ALA A 220 37.02 -46.81 21.71
CA ALA A 220 36.47 -46.96 20.36
C ALA A 220 35.31 -46.01 20.04
N GLY A 221 34.61 -45.49 21.05
CA GLY A 221 33.50 -44.53 20.86
C GLY A 221 33.93 -43.06 20.76
N THR A 222 35.21 -42.74 20.94
CA THR A 222 35.72 -41.37 21.11
C THR A 222 35.56 -40.51 19.85
N ALA A 223 35.96 -41.03 18.68
CA ALA A 223 35.90 -40.28 17.41
C ALA A 223 34.47 -39.87 17.05
N ASN A 224 33.53 -40.82 17.14
CA ASN A 224 32.11 -40.56 16.87
C ASN A 224 31.51 -39.53 17.83
N ARG A 225 31.92 -39.55 19.11
CA ARG A 225 31.46 -38.56 20.09
C ARG A 225 31.93 -37.14 19.74
N ARG A 226 33.22 -36.97 19.40
CA ARG A 226 33.78 -35.66 18.99
C ARG A 226 33.10 -35.13 17.72
N LYS A 227 32.84 -35.98 16.73
CA LYS A 227 32.12 -35.61 15.50
C LYS A 227 30.72 -35.08 15.81
N MET A 228 29.95 -35.77 16.65
CA MET A 228 28.60 -35.32 17.05
C MET A 228 28.62 -33.98 17.81
N GLU A 229 29.60 -33.75 18.67
CA GLU A 229 29.76 -32.49 19.40
C GLU A 229 30.08 -31.31 18.45
N ALA A 230 30.96 -31.53 17.46
CA ALA A 230 31.31 -30.52 16.47
C ALA A 230 30.14 -30.18 15.52
N ASP A 231 29.39 -31.19 15.07
CA ASP A 231 28.20 -30.99 14.23
C ASP A 231 27.09 -30.25 14.99
N ALA A 232 26.94 -30.50 16.30
CA ALA A 232 25.98 -29.79 17.13
C ALA A 232 26.33 -28.29 17.27
N GLU A 233 27.62 -27.95 17.43
CA GLU A 233 28.06 -26.56 17.52
C GLU A 233 27.93 -25.82 16.18
N ARG A 234 28.25 -26.48 15.05
CA ARG A 234 28.03 -25.92 13.71
C ARG A 234 26.55 -25.58 13.47
N ARG A 235 25.63 -26.46 13.89
CA ARG A 235 24.19 -26.19 13.80
C ARG A 235 23.78 -24.99 14.66
N ARG A 236 24.30 -24.88 15.89
CA ARG A 236 24.01 -23.75 16.79
C ARG A 236 24.40 -22.40 16.16
N ILE A 237 25.59 -22.33 15.54
CA ILE A 237 26.08 -21.11 14.87
C ILE A 237 25.21 -20.79 13.64
N ALA A 238 24.84 -21.79 12.85
CA ALA A 238 23.96 -21.60 11.69
C ALA A 238 22.56 -21.12 12.09
N ASP A 239 22.00 -21.67 13.17
CA ASP A 239 20.70 -21.27 13.72
C ASP A 239 20.74 -19.82 14.27
N GLU A 240 21.83 -19.43 14.92
CA GLU A 240 22.04 -18.06 15.42
C GLU A 240 22.16 -17.04 14.27
N ALA A 241 22.92 -17.38 13.21
CA ALA A 241 23.03 -16.54 12.01
C ALA A 241 21.70 -16.44 11.23
N ALA A 242 20.92 -17.52 11.16
CA ALA A 242 19.59 -17.50 10.57
C ALA A 242 18.60 -16.64 11.39
N ALA A 243 18.68 -16.70 12.72
CA ALA A 243 17.86 -15.87 13.60
C ALA A 243 18.18 -14.37 13.45
N LEU A 244 19.46 -14.00 13.32
CA LEU A 244 19.88 -12.62 13.11
C LEU A 244 19.36 -12.06 11.78
N ARG A 245 19.52 -12.80 10.68
CA ARG A 245 18.98 -12.39 9.36
C ARG A 245 17.46 -12.21 9.39
N LYS A 246 16.74 -13.15 10.01
CA LYS A 246 15.29 -13.05 10.17
C LYS A 246 14.88 -11.81 10.97
N ALA A 247 15.63 -11.47 12.02
CA ALA A 247 15.36 -10.28 12.84
C ALA A 247 15.62 -8.97 12.06
N GLU A 248 16.64 -8.93 11.21
CA GLU A 248 16.93 -7.78 10.35
C GLU A 248 15.87 -7.59 9.25
N GLU A 249 15.45 -8.68 8.61
CA GLU A 249 14.34 -8.67 7.63
C GLU A 249 13.03 -8.21 8.28
N GLU A 250 12.71 -8.69 9.49
CA GLU A 250 11.52 -8.30 10.24
C GLU A 250 11.57 -6.82 10.66
N LYS A 251 12.75 -6.31 11.04
CA LYS A 251 12.96 -4.89 11.34
C LYS A 251 12.74 -4.01 10.11
N LEU A 252 13.35 -4.37 8.97
CA LEU A 252 13.18 -3.63 7.71
C LEU A 252 11.73 -3.67 7.21
N ARG A 253 11.02 -4.76 7.49
CA ARG A 253 9.59 -4.87 7.22
C ARG A 253 8.77 -3.96 8.12
N ALA A 254 9.03 -3.94 9.42
CA ALA A 254 8.35 -3.08 10.38
C ALA A 254 8.57 -1.58 10.07
N GLU A 255 9.80 -1.19 9.72
CA GLU A 255 10.12 0.19 9.32
C GLU A 255 9.36 0.61 8.04
N ARG A 256 9.18 -0.31 7.08
CA ARG A 256 8.36 -0.07 5.88
C ARG A 256 6.87 0.06 6.20
N GLU A 257 6.32 -0.85 7.01
CA GLU A 257 4.92 -0.82 7.43
C GLU A 257 4.59 0.45 8.24
N GLU A 258 5.50 0.92 9.10
CA GLU A 258 5.35 2.19 9.83
C GLU A 258 5.41 3.42 8.91
N ALA A 259 6.30 3.42 7.92
CA ALA A 259 6.39 4.50 6.94
C ALA A 259 5.13 4.60 6.08
N GLU A 260 4.61 3.46 5.61
CA GLU A 260 3.35 3.40 4.86
C GLU A 260 2.16 3.88 5.70
N ARG A 261 2.10 3.48 6.99
CA ARG A 261 1.04 3.96 7.90
C ARG A 261 1.07 5.48 8.03
N LYS A 262 2.26 6.06 8.20
CA LYS A 262 2.41 7.53 8.32
C LYS A 262 2.02 8.26 7.05
N GLU A 263 2.32 7.69 5.88
CA GLU A 263 1.87 8.24 4.59
C GLU A 263 0.35 8.17 4.46
N ARG A 264 -0.26 7.04 4.87
CA ARG A 264 -1.71 6.84 4.89
C ARG A 264 -2.41 7.83 5.81
N GLU A 265 -1.98 7.94 7.06
CA GLU A 265 -2.57 8.87 8.03
C GLU A 265 -2.50 10.34 7.57
N ALA A 266 -1.45 10.74 6.85
CA ALA A 266 -1.28 12.11 6.35
C ALA A 266 -2.26 12.49 5.21
N LEU A 267 -2.87 11.49 4.57
CA LEU A 267 -3.74 11.65 3.42
C LEU A 267 -5.23 11.49 3.76
N ASN A 268 -5.56 11.21 5.03
CA ASN A 268 -6.95 11.10 5.47
C ASN A 268 -7.74 12.40 5.18
N GLY A 269 -8.87 12.27 4.48
CA GLY A 269 -9.73 13.38 4.07
C GLY A 269 -9.17 14.24 2.93
N VAL A 270 -8.05 13.84 2.30
CA VAL A 270 -7.46 14.54 1.15
C VAL A 270 -7.99 13.93 -0.15
N PRO A 271 -8.72 14.70 -0.98
CA PRO A 271 -9.16 14.21 -2.29
C PRO A 271 -7.98 13.92 -3.20
N ASP A 272 -8.15 12.95 -4.09
CA ASP A 272 -7.20 12.71 -5.18
C ASP A 272 -7.11 13.92 -6.13
N ILE A 273 -5.94 14.15 -6.75
CA ILE A 273 -5.67 15.24 -7.71
C ILE A 273 -6.73 15.38 -8.80
N VAL A 274 -7.45 14.30 -9.13
CA VAL A 274 -8.59 14.37 -10.04
C VAL A 274 -9.70 15.30 -9.52
N GLU A 275 -10.02 15.15 -8.25
CA GLU A 275 -11.12 15.83 -7.57
C GLU A 275 -10.68 17.05 -6.76
N ASP A 276 -9.40 17.09 -6.38
CA ASP A 276 -8.82 18.13 -5.56
C ASP A 276 -8.73 19.47 -6.28
N VAL A 277 -8.77 20.55 -5.50
CA VAL A 277 -8.65 21.92 -6.00
C VAL A 277 -7.19 22.36 -5.84
N PRO A 278 -6.52 22.86 -6.90
CA PRO A 278 -5.10 23.23 -6.81
C PRO A 278 -4.80 24.25 -5.69
N LYS A 279 -5.74 25.16 -5.41
CA LYS A 279 -5.65 26.11 -4.30
C LYS A 279 -5.54 25.42 -2.94
N ASP A 280 -6.34 24.40 -2.70
CA ASP A 280 -6.37 23.68 -1.43
C ASP A 280 -5.13 22.79 -1.29
N ALA A 281 -4.71 22.14 -2.38
CA ALA A 281 -3.43 21.43 -2.46
C ALA A 281 -2.24 22.34 -2.13
N ARG A 282 -2.20 23.55 -2.69
CA ARG A 282 -1.16 24.55 -2.37
C ARG A 282 -1.19 24.99 -0.92
N ALA A 283 -2.38 25.20 -0.35
CA ALA A 283 -2.53 25.60 1.05
C ALA A 283 -2.08 24.50 2.02
N ARG A 284 -2.31 23.23 1.68
CA ARG A 284 -1.81 22.06 2.42
C ARG A 284 -0.31 21.83 2.21
N GLY A 285 0.23 22.20 1.04
CA GLY A 285 1.62 21.93 0.66
C GLY A 285 1.84 20.51 0.14
N TYR A 286 0.78 19.73 -0.04
CA TYR A 286 0.82 18.37 -0.60
C TYR A 286 -0.54 18.03 -1.22
N ARG A 287 -0.57 17.00 -2.07
CA ARG A 287 -1.80 16.45 -2.65
C ARG A 287 -1.72 14.94 -2.79
N ARG A 288 -2.88 14.30 -2.93
CA ARG A 288 -3.00 12.88 -3.18
C ARG A 288 -2.98 12.63 -4.69
N VAL A 289 -2.22 11.65 -5.15
CA VAL A 289 -2.18 11.23 -6.56
C VAL A 289 -2.21 9.71 -6.61
N ASN A 290 -3.31 9.17 -7.13
CA ASN A 290 -3.61 7.74 -7.18
C ASN A 290 -3.34 7.05 -5.83
N GLY A 291 -3.85 7.61 -4.73
CA GLY A 291 -3.62 7.03 -3.39
C GLY A 291 -2.35 7.50 -2.68
N HIS A 292 -1.38 8.08 -3.39
CA HIS A 292 -0.07 8.41 -2.83
C HIS A 292 0.10 9.87 -2.48
N LYS A 293 0.93 10.16 -1.46
CA LYS A 293 1.20 11.53 -1.03
C LYS A 293 2.28 12.13 -1.89
N VAL A 294 1.96 13.24 -2.54
CA VAL A 294 2.92 14.03 -3.30
C VAL A 294 3.08 15.38 -2.61
N ASP A 295 4.24 15.56 -1.99
CA ASP A 295 4.63 16.83 -1.36
C ASP A 295 5.03 17.86 -2.42
N ARG A 296 4.63 19.12 -2.19
CA ARG A 296 5.04 20.24 -3.03
C ARG A 296 6.52 20.51 -2.80
N GLN A 297 7.26 20.70 -3.88
CA GLN A 297 8.69 21.00 -3.82
C GLN A 297 8.97 22.26 -2.98
N GLU A 298 9.96 22.18 -2.10
CA GLU A 298 10.42 23.34 -1.30
C GLU A 298 11.18 24.36 -2.15
N PRO A 299 11.29 25.64 -1.72
CA PRO A 299 12.06 26.64 -2.45
C PRO A 299 13.51 26.20 -2.60
N LEU A 300 14.01 26.26 -3.82
CA LEU A 300 15.31 25.72 -4.20
C LEU A 300 16.44 26.61 -3.67
N GLN A 301 17.37 26.01 -2.94
CA GLN A 301 18.63 26.66 -2.55
C GLN A 301 19.66 26.56 -3.68
N ALA A 302 19.34 27.16 -4.83
CA ALA A 302 20.20 27.14 -6.01
C ALA A 302 21.06 28.41 -6.12
N VAL A 303 22.25 28.26 -6.73
CA VAL A 303 23.20 29.36 -6.92
C VAL A 303 22.61 30.37 -7.90
N GLN A 304 22.36 31.58 -7.39
CA GLN A 304 21.79 32.67 -8.18
C GLN A 304 22.89 33.36 -8.97
N GLY A 305 22.70 33.42 -10.28
CA GLY A 305 23.54 34.18 -11.20
C GLY A 305 23.09 35.64 -11.31
N LYS A 306 23.27 36.22 -12.49
CA LYS A 306 22.92 37.62 -12.75
C LYS A 306 21.42 37.88 -12.61
N GLU A 307 21.09 39.09 -12.19
CA GLU A 307 19.72 39.59 -12.16
C GLU A 307 19.15 39.71 -13.58
N VAL A 308 17.91 39.27 -13.77
CA VAL A 308 17.17 39.34 -15.03
C VAL A 308 15.79 39.94 -14.81
N ASN A 309 15.35 40.70 -15.81
CA ASN A 309 14.03 41.28 -15.87
C ASN A 309 13.26 40.61 -17.00
N VAL A 310 12.44 39.61 -16.65
CA VAL A 310 11.71 38.80 -17.61
C VAL A 310 10.47 39.54 -18.07
N LYS A 311 10.38 39.80 -19.38
CA LYS A 311 9.27 40.50 -20.00
C LYS A 311 8.14 39.52 -20.37
N PHE A 312 6.97 39.73 -19.78
CA PHE A 312 5.72 38.99 -20.07
C PHE A 312 4.79 39.78 -21.00
N SER A 313 4.82 41.12 -20.94
CA SER A 313 4.16 42.00 -21.90
C SER A 313 4.89 43.33 -22.01
N ASN A 314 4.40 44.29 -22.81
CA ASN A 314 5.00 45.63 -22.89
C ASN A 314 5.06 46.37 -21.55
N ASP A 315 4.05 46.17 -20.70
CA ASP A 315 3.90 46.89 -19.43
C ASP A 315 4.18 46.00 -18.20
N VAL A 316 4.44 44.69 -18.41
CA VAL A 316 4.62 43.72 -17.33
C VAL A 316 5.99 43.05 -17.46
N VAL A 317 6.85 43.35 -16.48
CA VAL A 317 8.21 42.84 -16.35
C VAL A 317 8.37 42.36 -14.92
N ALA A 318 8.85 41.12 -14.73
CA ALA A 318 9.07 40.52 -13.43
C ALA A 318 10.59 40.37 -13.17
N PRO A 319 11.09 40.81 -12.00
CA PRO A 319 12.49 40.62 -11.63
C PRO A 319 12.76 39.18 -11.16
N GLY A 320 13.98 38.72 -11.37
CA GLY A 320 14.47 37.41 -10.94
C GLY A 320 15.95 37.26 -11.24
N ASN A 321 16.42 36.01 -11.24
CA ASN A 321 17.82 35.67 -11.44
C ASN A 321 17.99 34.50 -12.41
N VAL A 322 19.05 34.52 -13.20
CA VAL A 322 19.47 33.33 -13.95
C VAL A 322 19.99 32.32 -12.95
N THR A 323 19.47 31.10 -12.99
CA THR A 323 19.88 30.03 -12.07
C THR A 323 20.08 28.73 -12.82
N VAL A 324 21.03 27.92 -12.38
CA VAL A 324 21.14 26.53 -12.82
C VAL A 324 20.58 25.63 -11.73
N ILE A 325 19.62 24.79 -12.11
CA ILE A 325 19.03 23.76 -11.25
C ILE A 325 19.24 22.39 -11.87
N ASP A 326 19.02 21.33 -11.11
CA ASP A 326 18.94 19.99 -11.68
C ASP A 326 17.63 19.81 -12.46
N ALA A 327 17.66 19.09 -13.58
CA ALA A 327 16.50 18.83 -14.43
C ALA A 327 15.35 18.14 -13.65
N SER A 328 15.67 17.32 -12.65
CA SER A 328 14.67 16.66 -11.79
C SER A 328 13.82 17.66 -10.98
N LEU A 329 14.40 18.82 -10.63
CA LEU A 329 13.78 19.90 -9.85
C LEU A 329 12.94 20.84 -10.72
N LEU A 330 13.02 20.75 -12.04
CA LEU A 330 12.24 21.56 -12.96
C LEU A 330 10.82 20.98 -13.09
N GLN A 331 9.79 21.70 -12.66
CA GLN A 331 8.40 21.20 -12.61
C GLN A 331 7.50 21.84 -13.67
N PRO A 332 7.52 21.36 -14.94
CA PRO A 332 6.52 21.72 -15.95
C PRO A 332 5.15 21.20 -15.56
N SER A 333 4.05 21.77 -16.09
CA SER A 333 2.72 21.26 -15.75
C SER A 333 2.40 19.92 -16.38
N HIS A 334 3.11 19.55 -17.45
CA HIS A 334 3.03 18.24 -18.06
C HIS A 334 4.44 17.74 -18.39
N ILE A 335 4.63 16.44 -18.21
CA ILE A 335 5.82 15.69 -18.60
C ILE A 335 5.38 14.69 -19.65
N GLN A 336 5.92 14.79 -20.86
CA GLN A 336 5.60 13.91 -21.99
C GLN A 336 4.08 13.75 -22.27
N GLY A 337 3.29 14.78 -21.99
CA GLY A 337 1.83 14.81 -22.18
C GLY A 337 1.01 14.29 -20.99
N VAL A 338 1.65 13.81 -19.93
CA VAL A 338 1.01 13.47 -18.66
C VAL A 338 1.12 14.66 -17.71
N ARG A 339 0.06 14.98 -16.96
CA ARG A 339 0.11 16.05 -15.97
C ARG A 339 1.14 15.74 -14.90
N ASN A 340 1.93 16.73 -14.50
CA ASN A 340 2.95 16.59 -13.48
C ASN A 340 2.36 16.76 -12.05
N PRO A 341 2.40 15.72 -11.21
CA PRO A 341 1.99 15.76 -9.80
C PRO A 341 2.73 16.80 -8.94
N LEU A 342 3.93 17.23 -9.34
CA LEU A 342 4.76 18.17 -8.58
C LEU A 342 4.54 19.64 -8.97
N HIS A 343 3.69 19.91 -9.97
CA HIS A 343 3.39 21.26 -10.43
C HIS A 343 2.11 21.81 -9.80
N PHE A 344 2.18 22.59 -8.73
CA PHE A 344 1.02 22.98 -7.92
C PHE A 344 0.35 24.28 -8.38
N ILE A 345 0.96 25.04 -9.29
CA ILE A 345 0.39 26.25 -9.90
C ILE A 345 -0.31 25.94 -11.24
N ASP A 346 -1.08 24.85 -11.30
CA ASP A 346 -1.74 24.36 -12.51
C ASP A 346 -2.51 25.46 -13.29
N GLU A 347 -3.16 26.39 -12.58
CA GLU A 347 -3.96 27.45 -13.18
C GLU A 347 -3.10 28.50 -13.92
N ALA A 348 -1.78 28.55 -13.68
CA ALA A 348 -0.85 29.37 -14.46
C ALA A 348 -0.73 28.90 -15.91
N GLN A 349 -1.16 27.67 -16.23
CA GLN A 349 -1.06 27.08 -17.56
C GLN A 349 -2.44 26.97 -18.23
N PRO A 350 -2.91 28.00 -18.95
CA PRO A 350 -4.25 28.00 -19.54
C PRO A 350 -4.44 27.03 -20.71
N LYS A 351 -3.36 26.41 -21.22
CA LYS A 351 -3.41 25.40 -22.28
C LYS A 351 -2.98 24.05 -21.71
N GLU A 352 -3.90 23.08 -21.79
CA GLU A 352 -3.62 21.66 -21.57
C GLU A 352 -2.59 21.12 -22.59
N ARG A 353 -1.68 20.26 -22.14
CA ARG A 353 -0.53 19.78 -22.94
C ARG A 353 -0.53 18.27 -23.16
N ASN A 354 -1.69 17.64 -22.98
CA ASN A 354 -1.90 16.22 -23.26
C ASN A 354 -2.01 15.89 -24.76
N ASP A 355 -2.04 16.90 -25.64
CA ASP A 355 -2.17 16.72 -27.08
C ASP A 355 -0.86 16.28 -27.74
N GLU A 356 -0.97 15.43 -28.77
CA GLU A 356 0.17 14.87 -29.51
C GLU A 356 1.08 15.96 -30.10
N ALA A 357 0.53 17.11 -30.51
CA ALA A 357 1.33 18.21 -31.06
C ALA A 357 2.20 18.87 -29.98
N SER A 358 1.71 19.00 -28.75
CA SER A 358 2.50 19.49 -27.61
C SER A 358 3.63 18.52 -27.26
N VAL A 359 3.35 17.21 -27.20
CA VAL A 359 4.36 16.17 -26.94
C VAL A 359 5.43 16.13 -28.04
N LEU A 360 5.02 16.11 -29.31
CA LEU A 360 5.94 16.13 -30.45
C LEU A 360 6.77 17.41 -30.49
N SER A 361 6.22 18.54 -30.06
CA SER A 361 6.98 19.79 -29.96
C SER A 361 8.11 19.68 -28.94
N ALA A 362 7.88 19.07 -27.77
CA ALA A 362 8.92 18.87 -26.77
C ALA A 362 10.01 17.92 -27.28
N ARG A 363 9.63 16.79 -27.88
CA ARG A 363 10.59 15.83 -28.48
C ARG A 363 11.49 16.47 -29.54
N LYS A 364 10.90 17.24 -30.46
CA LYS A 364 11.67 17.94 -31.51
C LYS A 364 12.70 18.92 -30.95
N ILE A 365 12.38 19.59 -29.83
CA ILE A 365 13.30 20.49 -29.15
C ILE A 365 14.41 19.70 -28.45
N ALA A 366 14.09 18.58 -27.80
CA ALA A 366 15.07 17.71 -27.15
C ALA A 366 16.07 17.10 -28.15
N GLU A 367 15.57 16.57 -29.28
CA GLU A 367 16.37 15.98 -30.36
C GLU A 367 17.37 16.97 -30.99
N ASN A 368 16.95 18.24 -31.12
CA ASN A 368 17.68 19.29 -31.83
C ASN A 368 17.94 20.50 -30.93
N ILE A 369 18.37 20.26 -29.70
CA ILE A 369 18.58 21.35 -28.75
C ILE A 369 19.67 22.30 -29.25
N ARG A 370 19.41 23.59 -29.10
CA ARG A 370 20.35 24.67 -29.41
C ARG A 370 20.60 25.46 -28.14
N PRO A 371 21.71 25.20 -27.43
CA PRO A 371 21.98 25.82 -26.14
C PRO A 371 21.88 27.35 -26.18
N GLU A 372 22.34 27.98 -27.26
CA GLU A 372 22.25 29.41 -27.49
C GLU A 372 20.80 29.93 -27.58
N GLU A 373 19.87 29.18 -28.20
CA GLU A 373 18.47 29.61 -28.36
C GLU A 373 17.64 29.37 -27.10
N ILE A 374 17.98 28.35 -26.31
CA ILE A 374 17.25 27.96 -25.09
C ILE A 374 17.84 28.58 -23.82
N THR A 375 18.94 29.31 -23.89
CA THR A 375 19.51 30.05 -22.75
C THR A 375 19.45 31.57 -22.95
N SER A 376 19.41 32.06 -24.20
CA SER A 376 19.39 33.49 -24.49
C SER A 376 17.97 34.03 -24.68
N SER A 377 17.48 34.82 -23.72
CA SER A 377 16.37 35.76 -23.89
C SER A 377 16.09 36.51 -22.60
N ILE A 378 15.47 37.69 -22.72
CA ILE A 378 14.86 38.43 -21.62
C ILE A 378 13.32 38.32 -21.64
N THR A 379 12.73 37.57 -22.56
CA THR A 379 11.27 37.37 -22.63
C THR A 379 10.88 36.05 -22.00
N ALA A 380 9.66 35.96 -21.47
CA ALA A 380 9.15 34.71 -20.91
C ALA A 380 8.95 33.60 -21.97
N TYR A 381 8.95 33.94 -23.26
CA TYR A 381 8.51 33.06 -24.35
C TYR A 381 9.66 32.43 -25.16
N THR A 382 10.85 33.01 -25.08
CA THR A 382 12.07 32.52 -25.75
C THR A 382 13.21 32.38 -24.74
N GLY A 383 14.30 31.67 -25.06
CA GLY A 383 15.43 31.48 -24.12
C GLY A 383 15.15 30.45 -23.02
N ALA A 384 15.63 30.74 -21.81
CA ALA A 384 15.49 29.87 -20.64
C ALA A 384 14.02 29.79 -20.16
N PRO A 385 13.54 28.63 -19.69
CA PRO A 385 12.24 28.53 -19.02
C PRO A 385 12.15 29.45 -17.82
N THR A 386 10.96 29.97 -17.56
CA THR A 386 10.70 30.88 -16.43
C THR A 386 9.94 30.13 -15.34
N VAL A 387 10.51 30.11 -14.14
CA VAL A 387 10.01 29.33 -13.00
C VAL A 387 9.87 30.21 -11.75
N ASN A 388 9.08 29.77 -10.78
CA ASN A 388 9.11 30.34 -9.42
C ASN A 388 10.28 29.75 -8.60
N GLU A 389 10.40 30.17 -7.34
CA GLU A 389 11.45 29.71 -6.42
C GLU A 389 11.42 28.19 -6.14
N ARG A 390 10.31 27.52 -6.43
CA ARG A 390 10.12 26.07 -6.26
C ARG A 390 10.37 25.29 -7.56
N GLY A 391 10.86 25.93 -8.63
CA GLY A 391 11.08 25.27 -9.91
C GLY A 391 9.80 25.02 -10.73
N GLU A 392 8.64 25.52 -10.29
CA GLU A 392 7.38 25.38 -10.99
C GLU A 392 7.32 26.33 -12.19
N VAL A 393 7.02 25.78 -13.37
CA VAL A 393 7.10 26.52 -14.63
C VAL A 393 5.93 27.49 -14.78
N ILE A 394 6.25 28.79 -14.80
CA ILE A 394 5.30 29.86 -15.11
C ILE A 394 5.16 30.01 -16.63
N GLN A 395 6.29 29.95 -17.36
CA GLN A 395 6.31 30.03 -18.83
C GLN A 395 7.42 29.15 -19.41
N GLY A 396 7.19 28.62 -20.62
CA GLY A 396 8.14 27.73 -21.29
C GLY A 396 7.97 26.24 -20.99
N ASN A 397 6.72 25.80 -20.81
CA ASN A 397 6.36 24.41 -20.49
C ASN A 397 6.98 23.38 -21.46
N ASN A 398 6.78 23.54 -22.78
CA ASN A 398 7.40 22.64 -23.78
C ASN A 398 8.93 22.64 -23.77
N ARG A 399 9.57 23.77 -23.43
CA ARG A 399 11.04 23.86 -23.31
C ARG A 399 11.53 23.14 -22.06
N SER A 400 10.75 23.21 -20.99
CA SER A 400 11.06 22.55 -19.72
C SER A 400 10.94 21.03 -19.84
N ASP A 401 9.85 20.55 -20.46
CA ASP A 401 9.67 19.13 -20.80
C ASP A 401 10.78 18.64 -21.75
N ALA A 402 11.14 19.44 -22.76
CA ALA A 402 12.25 19.11 -23.66
C ALA A 402 13.62 19.02 -22.95
N LEU A 403 13.90 19.91 -22.00
CA LEU A 403 15.15 19.88 -21.23
C LEU A 403 15.24 18.63 -20.35
N ARG A 404 14.12 18.20 -19.74
CA ARG A 404 14.05 16.94 -18.98
C ARG A 404 14.26 15.74 -19.91
N LEU A 405 13.51 15.68 -21.00
CA LEU A 405 13.60 14.60 -21.99
C LEU A 405 15.00 14.49 -22.62
N MET A 406 15.68 15.61 -22.85
CA MET A 406 17.06 15.62 -23.34
C MET A 406 17.99 14.85 -22.38
N TRP A 407 17.91 15.12 -21.08
CA TRP A 407 18.71 14.43 -20.07
C TRP A 407 18.36 12.94 -19.94
N GLU A 408 17.08 12.59 -20.12
CA GLU A 408 16.59 11.19 -20.03
C GLU A 408 16.99 10.34 -21.26
N SER A 409 17.02 10.92 -22.46
CA SER A 409 17.05 10.12 -23.72
C SER A 409 18.07 10.58 -24.77
N HIS A 410 18.78 11.70 -24.55
CA HIS A 410 19.67 12.31 -25.54
C HIS A 410 21.01 12.71 -24.91
N SER A 411 21.80 11.72 -24.48
CA SER A 411 23.05 11.92 -23.72
C SER A 411 24.11 12.78 -24.43
N GLU A 412 24.25 12.66 -25.77
CA GLU A 412 25.19 13.48 -26.55
C GLU A 412 24.81 14.97 -26.53
N GLN A 413 23.53 15.27 -26.75
CA GLN A 413 22.98 16.62 -26.68
C GLN A 413 23.09 17.18 -25.26
N ALA A 414 22.82 16.35 -24.25
CA ALA A 414 22.89 16.74 -22.86
C ALA A 414 24.31 17.12 -22.43
N GLU A 415 25.32 16.37 -22.85
CA GLU A 415 26.72 16.71 -22.55
C GLU A 415 27.20 17.95 -23.32
N ALA A 416 26.77 18.13 -24.57
CA ALA A 416 27.02 19.36 -25.32
C ALA A 416 26.39 20.58 -24.62
N TYR A 417 25.17 20.43 -24.09
CA TYR A 417 24.49 21.47 -23.32
C TYR A 417 25.21 21.77 -21.99
N ARG A 418 25.65 20.74 -21.25
CA ARG A 418 26.46 20.91 -20.02
C ARG A 418 27.73 21.70 -20.30
N GLN A 419 28.48 21.32 -21.35
CA GLN A 419 29.71 22.00 -21.71
C GLN A 419 29.45 23.46 -22.08
N TYR A 420 28.37 23.72 -22.84
CA TYR A 420 27.96 25.07 -23.16
C TYR A 420 27.68 25.92 -21.90
N LEU A 421 26.97 25.38 -20.90
CA LEU A 421 26.71 26.09 -19.64
C LEU A 421 27.99 26.42 -18.86
N LYS A 422 28.97 25.50 -18.86
CA LYS A 422 30.28 25.74 -18.23
C LYS A 422 31.07 26.82 -18.95
N ASP A 423 31.11 26.75 -20.28
CA ASP A 423 31.87 27.70 -21.13
C ASP A 423 31.30 29.11 -21.05
N HIS A 424 29.98 29.25 -20.86
CA HIS A 424 29.28 30.55 -20.80
C HIS A 424 28.84 30.93 -19.37
N ALA A 425 29.36 30.25 -18.34
CA ALA A 425 28.94 30.45 -16.95
C ALA A 425 29.07 31.93 -16.52
N GLU A 426 30.17 32.59 -16.89
CA GLU A 426 30.40 34.01 -16.59
C GLU A 426 29.34 34.93 -17.21
N GLU A 427 28.85 34.60 -18.42
CA GLU A 427 27.79 35.37 -19.09
C GLU A 427 26.45 35.29 -18.34
N PHE A 428 26.24 34.21 -17.60
CA PHE A 428 25.08 34.00 -16.75
C PHE A 428 25.29 34.54 -15.32
N GLY A 429 26.48 35.06 -15.01
CA GLY A 429 26.84 35.49 -13.66
C GLY A 429 27.09 34.32 -12.69
N LEU A 430 27.44 33.15 -13.22
CA LEU A 430 27.73 31.91 -12.49
C LEU A 430 29.20 31.52 -12.67
N ARG A 431 29.69 30.57 -11.87
CA ARG A 431 31.02 29.97 -12.06
C ARG A 431 30.87 28.54 -12.58
N ALA A 432 31.79 28.09 -13.43
CA ALA A 432 31.78 26.71 -13.92
C ALA A 432 31.88 25.68 -12.77
N GLU A 433 32.55 26.04 -11.67
CA GLU A 433 32.65 25.26 -10.44
C GLU A 433 31.29 25.04 -9.75
N ASP A 434 30.36 25.99 -9.87
CA ASP A 434 29.03 25.90 -9.28
C ASP A 434 28.11 24.97 -10.09
N ILE A 435 28.41 24.75 -11.37
CA ILE A 435 27.65 23.91 -12.31
C ILE A 435 28.15 22.46 -12.28
N ALA A 436 29.46 22.27 -12.08
CA ALA A 436 30.10 20.95 -12.08
C ALA A 436 29.46 19.88 -11.18
N PRO A 437 28.99 20.17 -9.94
CA PRO A 437 28.40 19.15 -9.07
C PRO A 437 26.95 18.81 -9.42
N ILE A 438 26.29 19.55 -10.32
CA ILE A 438 24.90 19.33 -10.69
C ILE A 438 24.85 18.18 -11.70
N GLN A 439 24.05 17.14 -11.43
CA GLN A 439 23.99 15.94 -12.25
C GLN A 439 23.40 16.25 -13.63
N SER A 440 22.26 16.92 -13.70
CA SER A 440 21.56 17.25 -14.95
C SER A 440 21.29 18.75 -15.02
N PRO A 441 22.30 19.61 -15.22
CA PRO A 441 22.16 21.06 -15.11
C PRO A 441 21.25 21.62 -16.20
N VAL A 442 20.28 22.45 -15.79
CA VAL A 442 19.39 23.21 -16.67
C VAL A 442 19.35 24.68 -16.26
N LEU A 443 19.44 25.59 -17.22
CA LEU A 443 19.37 27.03 -16.99
C LEU A 443 17.90 27.47 -16.95
N VAL A 444 17.52 28.20 -15.90
CA VAL A 444 16.18 28.77 -15.72
C VAL A 444 16.25 30.25 -15.34
N ASN A 445 15.22 30.99 -15.71
CA ASN A 445 14.95 32.31 -15.15
C ASN A 445 14.05 32.13 -13.92
N MET A 446 14.63 32.21 -12.73
CA MET A 446 13.90 32.03 -11.48
C MET A 446 13.40 33.36 -10.97
N LEU A 447 12.08 33.49 -10.83
CA LEU A 447 11.40 34.71 -10.38
C LEU A 447 11.11 34.65 -8.88
N HIS A 448 11.35 35.77 -8.20
CA HIS A 448 11.02 35.96 -6.78
C HIS A 448 9.58 36.47 -6.65
N VAL A 449 8.62 35.61 -6.96
CA VAL A 449 7.18 35.92 -6.96
C VAL A 449 6.40 34.92 -6.11
N ASP A 450 5.34 35.39 -5.45
CA ASP A 450 4.40 34.51 -4.77
C ASP A 450 3.48 33.77 -5.75
N ASP A 451 2.73 32.79 -5.24
CA ASP A 451 1.80 31.99 -6.04
C ASP A 451 0.76 32.85 -6.78
N THR A 452 0.27 33.94 -6.17
CA THR A 452 -0.75 34.78 -6.78
C THR A 452 -0.20 35.49 -8.01
N GLU A 453 1.01 36.03 -7.90
CA GLU A 453 1.66 36.72 -9.00
C GLU A 453 2.16 35.73 -10.06
N ALA A 454 2.66 34.56 -9.67
CA ALA A 454 3.01 33.48 -10.61
C ALA A 454 1.80 33.06 -11.46
N LEU A 455 0.62 32.89 -10.84
CA LEU A 455 -0.63 32.57 -11.52
C LEU A 455 -1.04 33.67 -12.52
N ASN A 456 -0.90 34.95 -12.14
CA ASN A 456 -1.18 36.09 -13.02
C ASN A 456 -0.22 36.12 -14.23
N LEU A 457 1.07 35.93 -13.98
CA LEU A 457 2.12 35.93 -14.99
C LEU A 457 1.98 34.77 -15.99
N GLY A 458 1.50 33.61 -15.53
CA GLY A 458 1.19 32.46 -16.39
C GLY A 458 0.11 32.74 -17.44
N GLN A 459 -0.80 33.70 -17.20
CA GLN A 459 -1.89 34.00 -18.13
C GLN A 459 -1.47 34.78 -19.39
N PHE A 460 -0.26 35.35 -19.42
CA PHE A 460 0.22 36.11 -20.57
C PHE A 460 0.69 35.18 -21.69
N VAL A 461 0.52 35.58 -22.95
CA VAL A 461 0.95 34.82 -24.13
C VAL A 461 1.99 35.57 -24.95
N ALA A 462 2.74 34.87 -25.81
CA ALA A 462 3.84 35.46 -26.59
C ALA A 462 3.42 36.72 -27.37
N GLN A 463 2.19 36.73 -27.89
CA GLN A 463 1.60 37.85 -28.63
C GLN A 463 1.48 39.13 -27.78
N ASP A 464 1.44 39.04 -26.45
CA ASP A 464 1.40 40.20 -25.54
C ASP A 464 2.74 40.95 -25.47
N THR A 465 3.83 40.36 -25.96
CA THR A 465 5.14 41.02 -26.11
C THR A 465 5.39 41.62 -27.49
N GLU A 466 4.60 41.21 -28.49
CA GLU A 466 4.68 41.73 -29.84
C GLU A 466 3.82 43.00 -29.95
N SER A 467 4.45 44.16 -30.15
CA SER A 467 3.77 45.45 -30.37
C SER A 467 3.01 45.52 -31.71
N GLY A 468 2.50 44.40 -32.22
CA GLY A 468 2.03 44.18 -33.59
C GLY A 468 0.56 43.80 -33.71
N GLY A 469 -0.34 44.47 -32.99
CA GLY A 469 -1.77 44.50 -33.35
C GLY A 469 -2.58 43.20 -33.19
N VAL A 470 -2.05 42.20 -32.47
CA VAL A 470 -2.81 41.02 -32.05
C VAL A 470 -3.20 41.19 -30.58
N GLU A 471 -4.47 41.51 -30.31
CA GLU A 471 -4.99 41.68 -28.95
C GLU A 471 -5.95 40.51 -28.64
N ARG A 472 -5.67 39.71 -27.61
CA ARG A 472 -6.52 38.58 -27.21
C ARG A 472 -7.79 39.03 -26.51
N ILE A 473 -8.85 38.22 -26.59
CA ILE A 473 -10.09 38.47 -25.86
C ILE A 473 -9.94 37.87 -24.47
N LYS A 474 -9.86 38.71 -23.43
CA LYS A 474 -9.70 38.27 -22.04
C LYS A 474 -11.05 37.82 -21.47
N PRO A 475 -11.31 36.50 -21.28
CA PRO A 475 -12.65 36.00 -21.00
C PRO A 475 -13.32 36.63 -19.78
N LYS A 476 -12.59 36.74 -18.67
CA LYS A 476 -13.06 37.34 -17.41
C LYS A 476 -13.48 38.80 -17.59
N ASN A 477 -12.66 39.61 -18.26
CA ASN A 477 -12.94 41.03 -18.48
C ASN A 477 -14.11 41.22 -19.45
N THR A 478 -14.16 40.39 -20.49
CA THR A 478 -15.26 40.43 -21.48
C THR A 478 -16.58 40.01 -20.86
N LEU A 479 -16.58 38.98 -20.00
CA LEU A 479 -17.75 38.56 -19.23
C LEU A 479 -18.27 39.70 -18.32
N GLN A 480 -17.37 40.35 -17.58
CA GLN A 480 -17.71 41.51 -16.73
C GLN A 480 -18.32 42.68 -17.53
N ARG A 481 -17.81 42.93 -18.75
CA ARG A 481 -18.34 43.99 -19.63
C ARG A 481 -19.71 43.64 -20.22
N MET A 482 -19.97 42.35 -20.47
CA MET A 482 -21.25 41.91 -21.03
C MET A 482 -22.39 41.95 -20.01
N GLY A 483 -22.13 41.59 -18.75
CA GLY A 483 -23.15 41.58 -17.70
C GLY A 483 -24.41 40.83 -18.14
N THR A 484 -25.56 41.52 -18.15
CA THR A 484 -26.87 40.95 -18.53
C THR A 484 -26.96 40.50 -20.00
N GLU A 485 -26.08 40.99 -20.88
CA GLU A 485 -26.01 40.59 -22.30
C GLU A 485 -25.31 39.23 -22.51
N MET A 486 -24.83 38.60 -21.44
CA MET A 486 -24.29 37.24 -21.49
C MET A 486 -25.34 36.22 -21.97
N ARG A 487 -26.63 36.45 -21.69
CA ARG A 487 -27.74 35.66 -22.25
C ARG A 487 -27.76 35.71 -23.78
N SER A 488 -27.59 36.91 -24.33
CA SER A 488 -27.54 37.14 -25.78
C SER A 488 -26.32 36.44 -26.40
N PHE A 489 -25.16 36.53 -25.74
CA PHE A 489 -23.94 35.84 -26.15
C PHE A 489 -24.13 34.31 -26.18
N ALA A 490 -24.61 33.71 -25.09
CA ALA A 490 -24.84 32.28 -24.97
C ALA A 490 -25.84 31.78 -26.02
N ASN A 491 -26.96 32.48 -26.21
CA ASN A 491 -27.97 32.12 -27.21
C ASN A 491 -27.44 32.21 -28.64
N LEU A 492 -26.55 33.16 -28.93
CA LEU A 492 -25.97 33.32 -30.27
C LEU A 492 -24.92 32.25 -30.55
N LEU A 493 -24.09 31.90 -29.56
CA LEU A 493 -23.03 30.91 -29.67
C LEU A 493 -23.58 29.47 -29.71
N LEU A 494 -24.59 29.17 -28.89
CA LEU A 494 -25.18 27.83 -28.75
C LEU A 494 -26.29 27.53 -29.77
N ARG A 495 -26.54 28.44 -30.73
CA ARG A 495 -27.60 28.29 -31.73
C ARG A 495 -27.29 27.16 -32.72
N THR A 496 -28.20 26.20 -32.87
CA THR A 496 -28.06 25.13 -33.88
C THR A 496 -29.43 24.56 -34.25
N SER A 497 -29.51 23.95 -35.43
CA SER A 497 -30.61 23.07 -35.83
C SER A 497 -30.27 21.58 -35.69
N ASP A 498 -29.02 21.28 -35.33
CA ASP A 498 -28.50 19.95 -35.04
C ASP A 498 -28.25 19.81 -33.53
N ASP A 499 -29.07 18.98 -32.90
CA ASP A 499 -29.08 18.77 -31.45
C ASP A 499 -27.85 17.96 -30.97
N GLU A 500 -27.14 17.26 -31.87
CA GLU A 500 -25.95 16.46 -31.55
C GLU A 500 -24.62 17.21 -31.78
N MET A 501 -24.67 18.41 -32.36
CA MET A 501 -23.45 19.19 -32.62
C MET A 501 -22.73 19.59 -31.32
N SER A 502 -21.45 19.23 -31.18
CA SER A 502 -20.65 19.49 -29.99
C SER A 502 -20.43 21.00 -29.75
N PHE A 503 -20.03 21.37 -28.53
CA PHE A 503 -19.72 22.77 -28.22
C PHE A 503 -18.57 23.32 -29.06
N ALA A 504 -17.53 22.52 -29.33
CA ALA A 504 -16.47 22.91 -30.26
C ALA A 504 -17.01 23.17 -31.68
N GLY A 505 -17.93 22.31 -32.17
CA GLY A 505 -18.62 22.52 -33.44
C GLY A 505 -19.49 23.78 -33.46
N LEU A 506 -20.14 24.12 -32.34
CA LEU A 506 -20.91 25.36 -32.18
C LEU A 506 -20.02 26.61 -32.22
N VAL A 507 -18.86 26.57 -31.56
CA VAL A 507 -17.88 27.67 -31.61
C VAL A 507 -17.38 27.85 -33.04
N ASP A 508 -17.15 26.77 -33.76
CA ASP A 508 -16.73 26.82 -35.16
C ASP A 508 -17.81 27.37 -36.09
N ALA A 509 -19.06 26.96 -35.90
CA ALA A 509 -20.19 27.37 -36.73
C ALA A 509 -20.64 28.82 -36.46
N ASN A 510 -20.68 29.23 -35.19
CA ASN A 510 -21.29 30.49 -34.77
C ASN A 510 -20.26 31.56 -34.34
N GLY A 511 -19.03 31.17 -34.03
CA GLY A 511 -18.04 32.06 -33.40
C GLY A 511 -17.76 33.33 -34.19
N ALA A 512 -17.72 33.27 -35.52
CA ALA A 512 -17.52 34.45 -36.37
C ALA A 512 -18.67 35.47 -36.22
N ASN A 513 -19.92 34.99 -36.17
CA ASN A 513 -21.09 35.84 -35.97
C ASN A 513 -21.13 36.43 -34.56
N VAL A 514 -20.73 35.63 -33.56
CA VAL A 514 -20.65 36.05 -32.16
C VAL A 514 -19.61 37.14 -31.98
N LEU A 515 -18.39 36.97 -32.50
CA LEU A 515 -17.34 37.99 -32.44
C LEU A 515 -17.77 39.29 -33.12
N LYS A 516 -18.46 39.19 -34.26
CA LYS A 516 -18.99 40.36 -34.96
C LYS A 516 -20.01 41.11 -34.09
N TRP A 517 -20.92 40.38 -33.45
CA TRP A 517 -21.88 40.95 -32.51
C TRP A 517 -21.18 41.59 -31.30
N MET A 518 -20.18 40.93 -30.71
CA MET A 518 -19.41 41.45 -29.58
C MET A 518 -18.67 42.74 -29.93
N SER A 519 -18.07 42.82 -31.13
CA SER A 519 -17.40 44.02 -31.62
C SER A 519 -18.38 45.17 -31.84
N GLN A 520 -19.54 44.90 -32.44
CA GLN A 520 -20.59 45.91 -32.67
C GLN A 520 -21.17 46.48 -31.36
N ARG A 521 -21.24 45.67 -30.31
CA ARG A 521 -21.70 46.08 -28.97
C ARG A 521 -20.60 46.70 -28.11
N GLY A 522 -19.35 46.71 -28.58
CA GLY A 522 -18.21 47.30 -27.88
C GLY A 522 -17.66 46.46 -26.73
N PHE A 523 -17.99 45.16 -26.66
CA PHE A 523 -17.47 44.26 -25.62
C PHE A 523 -16.00 43.90 -25.87
N ILE A 524 -15.61 43.85 -27.14
CA ILE A 524 -14.23 43.65 -27.60
C ILE A 524 -13.79 44.81 -28.49
N SER A 525 -12.51 45.13 -28.48
CA SER A 525 -11.91 46.19 -29.29
C SER A 525 -11.93 45.81 -30.78
N HIS A 526 -11.81 46.81 -31.66
CA HIS A 526 -11.66 46.56 -33.10
C HIS A 526 -10.38 45.79 -33.43
N THR A 527 -9.34 45.99 -32.61
CA THR A 527 -8.09 45.23 -32.68
C THR A 527 -8.36 43.77 -32.32
N GLN A 528 -8.95 43.49 -31.16
CA GLN A 528 -9.33 42.14 -30.72
C GLN A 528 -10.17 41.38 -31.76
N TYR A 529 -11.15 42.07 -32.37
CA TYR A 529 -11.97 41.48 -33.42
C TYR A 529 -11.14 41.10 -34.66
N LYS A 530 -10.24 41.97 -35.13
CA LYS A 530 -9.38 41.66 -36.28
C LYS A 530 -8.39 40.54 -35.99
N SER A 531 -7.84 40.52 -34.79
CA SER A 531 -6.92 39.50 -34.29
C SER A 531 -7.56 38.12 -34.20
N ALA A 532 -8.89 38.07 -34.17
CA ALA A 532 -9.59 36.81 -33.99
C ALA A 532 -9.66 35.91 -35.23
N PHE A 533 -9.28 36.44 -36.40
CA PHE A 533 -9.34 35.73 -37.67
C PHE A 533 -7.95 35.53 -38.27
N ASP A 534 -7.73 34.37 -38.88
CA ASP A 534 -6.54 34.07 -39.65
C ASP A 534 -6.55 34.84 -41.00
N SER A 535 -5.45 34.75 -41.74
CA SER A 535 -5.32 35.40 -43.06
C SER A 535 -6.32 34.90 -44.11
N LYS A 536 -7.00 33.78 -43.85
CA LYS A 536 -8.03 33.18 -44.71
C LYS A 536 -9.45 33.54 -44.25
N GLY A 537 -9.60 34.29 -43.17
CA GLY A 537 -10.89 34.69 -42.60
C GLY A 537 -11.55 33.64 -41.70
N ASN A 538 -10.84 32.58 -41.31
CA ASN A 538 -11.33 31.60 -40.34
C ASN A 538 -10.98 32.04 -38.91
N LEU A 539 -11.72 31.55 -37.93
CA LEU A 539 -11.38 31.72 -36.52
C LEU A 539 -10.01 31.12 -36.20
N THR A 540 -9.17 31.89 -35.51
CA THR A 540 -7.90 31.37 -34.96
C THR A 540 -8.16 30.38 -33.83
N PRO A 541 -7.29 29.37 -33.61
CA PRO A 541 -7.39 28.46 -32.47
C PRO A 541 -7.52 29.19 -31.13
N GLU A 542 -6.80 30.30 -30.98
CA GLU A 542 -6.80 31.16 -29.80
C GLU A 542 -8.18 31.79 -29.58
N SER A 543 -8.83 32.26 -30.64
CA SER A 543 -10.15 32.90 -30.53
C SER A 543 -11.27 31.91 -30.27
N LYS A 544 -11.13 30.68 -30.77
CA LYS A 544 -12.03 29.58 -30.37
C LYS A 544 -11.93 29.33 -28.88
N ASN A 545 -10.70 29.27 -28.35
CA ASN A 545 -10.46 29.10 -26.92
C ASN A 545 -10.94 30.30 -26.10
N ASP A 546 -10.78 31.53 -26.58
CA ASP A 546 -11.29 32.73 -25.89
C ASP A 546 -12.83 32.70 -25.77
N LEU A 547 -13.54 32.31 -26.84
CA LEU A 547 -15.00 32.16 -26.82
C LEU A 547 -15.46 31.03 -25.88
N ARG A 548 -14.76 29.89 -25.88
CA ARG A 548 -15.00 28.80 -24.92
C ARG A 548 -14.78 29.29 -23.49
N GLY A 549 -13.66 29.98 -23.26
CA GLY A 549 -13.28 30.53 -21.97
C GLY A 549 -14.35 31.46 -21.41
N ILE A 550 -15.01 32.29 -22.24
CA ILE A 550 -16.08 33.18 -21.77
C ILE A 550 -17.27 32.38 -21.22
N MET A 551 -17.65 31.29 -21.88
CA MET A 551 -18.72 30.40 -21.40
C MET A 551 -18.32 29.66 -20.13
N TYR A 552 -17.10 29.11 -20.13
CA TYR A 552 -16.58 28.26 -19.05
C TYR A 552 -16.25 29.01 -17.76
N GLN A 553 -15.92 30.31 -17.83
CA GLN A 553 -15.69 31.14 -16.65
C GLN A 553 -16.89 31.18 -15.67
N SER A 554 -18.10 30.88 -16.14
CA SER A 554 -19.28 30.78 -15.27
C SER A 554 -19.34 29.49 -14.45
N ILE A 555 -18.69 28.41 -14.90
CA ILE A 555 -18.84 27.06 -14.32
C ILE A 555 -17.55 26.55 -13.71
N PHE A 556 -16.38 26.76 -14.33
CA PHE A 556 -15.11 26.13 -13.91
C PHE A 556 -14.23 27.03 -13.04
N LYS A 557 -14.74 28.20 -12.62
CA LYS A 557 -13.99 29.10 -11.76
C LYS A 557 -13.81 28.48 -10.37
N ASP A 558 -12.57 28.54 -9.86
CA ASP A 558 -12.16 28.05 -8.53
C ASP A 558 -12.38 26.52 -8.30
N GLY A 559 -12.66 25.73 -9.34
CA GLY A 559 -12.84 24.28 -9.26
C GLY A 559 -11.63 23.46 -9.72
N SER A 560 -11.76 22.12 -9.75
CA SER A 560 -10.70 21.23 -10.24
C SER A 560 -10.33 21.56 -11.70
N THR A 561 -9.03 21.47 -12.01
CA THR A 561 -8.51 21.69 -13.36
C THR A 561 -8.98 20.64 -14.36
N ARG A 562 -9.44 19.47 -13.87
CA ARG A 562 -10.02 18.40 -14.71
C ARG A 562 -11.51 18.59 -14.98
N LEU A 563 -12.16 19.60 -14.42
CA LEU A 563 -13.59 19.84 -14.65
C LEU A 563 -13.92 20.00 -16.13
N GLU A 564 -13.05 20.61 -16.93
CA GLU A 564 -13.28 20.72 -18.38
C GLU A 564 -13.26 19.34 -19.06
N GLU A 565 -12.31 18.47 -18.70
CA GLU A 565 -12.24 17.09 -19.19
C GLU A 565 -13.50 16.31 -18.79
N MET A 566 -13.87 16.36 -17.51
CA MET A 566 -15.07 15.72 -16.98
C MET A 566 -16.33 16.26 -17.67
N PHE A 567 -16.40 17.57 -17.91
CA PHE A 567 -17.52 18.22 -18.57
C PHE A 567 -17.73 17.72 -20.00
N ASN A 568 -16.63 17.47 -20.72
CA ASN A 568 -16.68 16.97 -22.08
C ASN A 568 -17.21 15.52 -22.17
N VAL A 569 -17.22 14.76 -21.06
CA VAL A 569 -17.81 13.41 -20.99
C VAL A 569 -19.35 13.45 -20.89
N LEU A 570 -19.94 14.58 -20.48
CA LEU A 570 -21.39 14.71 -20.43
C LEU A 570 -22.01 14.58 -21.83
N PRO A 571 -23.26 14.10 -21.95
CA PRO A 571 -23.98 14.11 -23.21
C PRO A 571 -24.09 15.54 -23.75
N VAL A 572 -23.97 15.71 -25.07
CA VAL A 572 -23.98 17.04 -25.74
C VAL A 572 -25.21 17.87 -25.33
N LYS A 573 -26.38 17.23 -25.21
CA LYS A 573 -27.63 17.83 -24.70
C LYS A 573 -27.49 18.45 -23.30
N ALA A 574 -26.77 17.81 -22.40
CA ALA A 574 -26.56 18.28 -21.03
C ALA A 574 -25.53 19.42 -21.01
N GLN A 575 -24.43 19.29 -21.77
CA GLN A 575 -23.44 20.36 -21.92
C GLN A 575 -24.11 21.66 -22.41
N LYS A 576 -24.92 21.58 -23.49
CA LYS A 576 -25.69 22.71 -24.01
C LYS A 576 -26.66 23.29 -22.99
N ALA A 577 -27.32 22.44 -22.20
CA ALA A 577 -28.27 22.88 -21.19
C ALA A 577 -27.62 23.67 -20.06
N ILE A 578 -26.49 23.17 -19.54
CA ILE A 578 -25.72 23.83 -18.48
C ILE A 578 -25.15 25.15 -19.00
N LEU A 579 -24.48 25.14 -20.15
CA LEU A 579 -23.89 26.37 -20.73
C LEU A 579 -24.93 27.45 -21.04
N ALA A 580 -26.14 27.06 -21.46
CA ALA A 580 -27.22 28.01 -21.74
C ALA A 580 -27.85 28.63 -20.49
N THR A 581 -27.56 28.14 -19.28
CA THR A 581 -28.21 28.59 -18.04
C THR A 581 -27.22 29.05 -16.97
N ALA A 582 -25.98 28.54 -16.96
CA ALA A 582 -24.98 28.82 -15.94
C ALA A 582 -24.64 30.30 -15.77
N PHE A 583 -24.71 31.11 -16.84
CA PHE A 583 -24.46 32.55 -16.72
C PHE A 583 -25.46 33.26 -15.78
N ARG A 584 -26.67 32.70 -15.61
CA ARG A 584 -27.71 33.28 -14.75
C ARG A 584 -27.31 33.26 -13.28
N ASP A 585 -26.39 32.38 -12.90
CA ASP A 585 -25.93 32.25 -11.52
C ASP A 585 -25.24 33.52 -10.99
N TYR A 586 -24.69 34.34 -11.88
CA TYR A 586 -24.10 35.63 -11.51
C TYR A 586 -25.11 36.63 -10.93
N ASP A 587 -26.37 36.54 -11.36
CA ASP A 587 -27.46 37.38 -10.89
C ASP A 587 -28.04 36.88 -9.54
N SER A 588 -27.64 35.67 -9.11
CA SER A 588 -28.01 35.10 -7.81
C SER A 588 -27.11 35.64 -6.68
N PRO A 589 -27.64 35.78 -5.44
CA PRO A 589 -26.84 36.11 -4.26
C PRO A 589 -25.70 35.10 -4.06
N ASN A 590 -24.51 35.54 -3.64
CA ASN A 590 -23.32 34.67 -3.54
C ASN A 590 -23.54 33.40 -2.69
N SER A 591 -24.36 33.45 -1.64
CA SER A 591 -24.67 32.29 -0.78
C SER A 591 -25.66 31.31 -1.39
N GLU A 592 -26.38 31.72 -2.44
CA GLU A 592 -27.44 30.95 -3.10
C GLU A 592 -27.06 30.57 -4.53
N ARG A 593 -25.77 30.69 -4.88
CA ARG A 593 -25.25 30.29 -6.18
C ARG A 593 -25.23 28.78 -6.32
N MET A 594 -25.48 28.30 -7.53
CA MET A 594 -25.53 26.87 -7.86
C MET A 594 -24.25 26.38 -8.56
N VAL A 595 -23.26 27.24 -8.76
CA VAL A 595 -21.99 26.88 -9.42
C VAL A 595 -21.33 25.66 -8.78
N ASP A 596 -21.32 25.57 -7.45
CA ASP A 596 -20.71 24.44 -6.72
C ASP A 596 -21.48 23.14 -6.96
N GLU A 597 -22.82 23.18 -6.94
CA GLU A 597 -23.67 22.03 -7.26
C GLU A 597 -23.53 21.58 -8.72
N ILE A 598 -23.32 22.52 -9.66
CA ILE A 598 -23.07 22.20 -11.07
C ILE A 598 -21.69 21.56 -11.24
N GLN A 599 -20.66 22.07 -10.57
CA GLN A 599 -19.33 21.44 -10.61
C GLN A 599 -19.37 20.03 -10.02
N ASN A 600 -20.03 19.88 -8.86
CA ASN A 600 -20.19 18.59 -8.20
C ASN A 600 -21.05 17.62 -9.00
N SER A 601 -22.04 18.08 -9.77
CA SER A 601 -22.84 17.20 -10.64
C SER A 601 -22.09 16.72 -11.87
N VAL A 602 -21.15 17.53 -12.39
CA VAL A 602 -20.21 17.11 -13.44
C VAL A 602 -19.26 16.03 -12.90
N ARG A 603 -18.72 16.24 -11.69
CA ARG A 603 -17.89 15.23 -10.99
C ARG A 603 -18.65 13.93 -10.74
N ALA A 604 -19.84 14.03 -10.16
CA ALA A 604 -20.69 12.88 -9.88
C ALA A 604 -21.04 12.12 -11.16
N TYR A 605 -21.38 12.83 -12.25
CA TYR A 605 -21.65 12.20 -13.54
C TYR A 605 -20.42 11.45 -14.06
N TYR A 606 -19.23 12.04 -13.97
CA TYR A 606 -18.00 11.39 -14.41
C TYR A 606 -17.72 10.10 -13.60
N ALA A 607 -17.84 10.16 -12.26
CA ALA A 607 -17.70 8.98 -11.40
C ALA A 607 -18.75 7.89 -11.74
N LEU A 608 -20.02 8.28 -11.84
CA LEU A 608 -21.13 7.39 -12.21
C LEU A 608 -20.97 6.82 -13.63
N SER A 609 -20.37 7.56 -14.57
CA SER A 609 -20.18 7.08 -15.93
C SER A 609 -19.26 5.87 -16.04
N GLN A 610 -18.48 5.60 -15.00
CA GLN A 610 -17.65 4.41 -14.87
C GLN A 610 -18.43 3.20 -14.33
N ASP A 611 -19.54 3.42 -13.61
CA ASP A 611 -20.44 2.35 -13.19
C ASP A 611 -21.18 1.76 -14.40
N LYS A 612 -21.17 0.43 -14.50
CA LYS A 612 -21.72 -0.29 -15.64
C LYS A 612 -23.23 -0.05 -15.80
N MET A 613 -24.00 -0.05 -14.71
CA MET A 613 -25.46 0.14 -14.78
C MET A 613 -25.81 1.56 -15.25
N PHE A 614 -25.06 2.57 -14.79
CA PHE A 614 -25.28 3.94 -15.20
C PHE A 614 -24.81 4.20 -16.64
N ALA A 615 -23.69 3.60 -17.05
CA ALA A 615 -23.19 3.67 -18.41
C ALA A 615 -24.21 3.11 -19.42
N GLU A 616 -24.84 1.98 -19.10
CA GLU A 616 -25.82 1.28 -19.94
C GLU A 616 -27.24 1.89 -19.89
N ALA A 617 -27.52 2.76 -18.91
CA ALA A 617 -28.83 3.38 -18.75
C ALA A 617 -29.24 4.22 -19.98
N LYS A 618 -30.46 4.00 -20.48
CA LYS A 618 -30.99 4.66 -21.68
C LYS A 618 -31.99 5.79 -21.38
N ASN A 619 -32.53 5.83 -20.17
CA ASN A 619 -33.53 6.81 -19.76
C ASN A 619 -33.33 7.24 -18.31
N PHE A 620 -34.05 8.30 -17.89
CA PHE A 620 -33.92 8.89 -16.56
C PHE A 620 -34.25 7.91 -15.43
N LYS A 621 -35.23 7.03 -15.63
CA LYS A 621 -35.61 6.04 -14.61
C LYS A 621 -34.49 5.03 -14.36
N GLU A 622 -33.89 4.50 -15.43
CA GLU A 622 -32.74 3.58 -15.34
C GLU A 622 -31.52 4.27 -14.72
N ALA A 623 -31.23 5.52 -15.13
CA ALA A 623 -30.13 6.29 -14.56
C ALA A 623 -30.33 6.54 -13.05
N ARG A 624 -31.56 6.82 -12.61
CA ARG A 624 -31.88 6.94 -11.17
C ARG A 624 -31.70 5.63 -10.41
N ILE A 625 -32.11 4.50 -10.99
CA ILE A 625 -31.92 3.19 -10.34
C ILE A 625 -30.42 2.90 -10.19
N ALA A 626 -29.62 3.16 -11.23
CA ALA A 626 -28.17 3.01 -11.17
C ALA A 626 -27.55 3.90 -10.09
N VAL A 627 -27.98 5.16 -9.97
CA VAL A 627 -27.54 6.06 -8.89
C VAL A 627 -27.92 5.55 -7.50
N GLU A 628 -29.13 5.03 -7.31
CA GLU A 628 -29.56 4.46 -6.02
C GLU A 628 -28.79 3.17 -5.66
N ASN A 629 -28.38 2.39 -6.66
CA ASN A 629 -27.50 1.24 -6.45
C ASN A 629 -26.08 1.71 -6.10
N TRP A 630 -25.55 2.69 -6.81
CA TRP A 630 -24.23 3.27 -6.57
C TRP A 630 -24.10 3.88 -5.17
N LYS A 631 -25.18 4.47 -4.63
CA LYS A 631 -25.25 4.93 -3.23
C LYS A 631 -24.99 3.85 -2.17
N ARG A 632 -25.09 2.58 -2.54
CA ARG A 632 -24.89 1.43 -1.63
C ARG A 632 -23.59 0.68 -1.94
N GLN A 633 -22.87 1.08 -2.97
CA GLN A 633 -21.60 0.50 -3.33
C GLN A 633 -20.52 1.15 -2.47
N TYR A 634 -19.88 0.35 -1.63
CA TYR A 634 -18.69 0.78 -0.91
C TYR A 634 -17.51 0.84 -1.87
N GLN A 635 -16.71 1.89 -1.73
CA GLN A 635 -15.34 1.90 -2.23
C GLN A 635 -14.42 1.86 -1.02
N MET A 636 -13.32 1.14 -1.16
CA MET A 636 -12.25 1.20 -0.18
C MET A 636 -11.44 2.45 -0.48
N ASP A 637 -11.22 3.28 0.53
CA ASP A 637 -10.20 4.30 0.43
C ASP A 637 -8.84 3.60 0.54
N ASP A 638 -8.05 3.68 -0.52
CA ASP A 638 -6.71 3.05 -0.60
C ASP A 638 -5.74 3.60 0.47
N VAL A 639 -6.03 4.77 1.02
CA VAL A 639 -5.28 5.42 2.09
C VAL A 639 -5.74 4.95 3.45
N THR A 640 -7.03 5.10 3.78
CA THR A 640 -7.49 4.81 5.15
C THR A 640 -7.79 3.34 5.38
N GLY A 641 -7.91 2.53 4.32
CA GLY A 641 -8.41 1.15 4.40
C GLY A 641 -9.92 1.08 4.69
N GLU A 642 -10.55 2.23 4.99
CA GLU A 642 -11.95 2.28 5.36
C GLU A 642 -12.84 2.21 4.13
N SER A 643 -13.88 1.41 4.23
CA SER A 643 -15.00 1.45 3.30
C SER A 643 -15.75 2.77 3.46
N TYR A 644 -15.80 3.58 2.41
CA TYR A 644 -16.66 4.75 2.32
C TYR A 644 -17.68 4.58 1.21
N LEU A 645 -18.78 5.34 1.28
CA LEU A 645 -19.74 5.43 0.19
C LEU A 645 -19.35 6.61 -0.69
N PRO A 646 -18.94 6.41 -1.96
CA PRO A 646 -18.58 7.50 -2.87
C PRO A 646 -19.69 8.52 -3.05
N ALA A 647 -20.94 8.07 -2.90
CA ALA A 647 -22.11 8.91 -2.98
C ALA A 647 -22.22 9.92 -1.83
N ASP A 648 -21.59 9.69 -0.67
CA ASP A 648 -21.62 10.62 0.47
C ASP A 648 -20.89 11.93 0.17
N ASN A 649 -19.96 11.91 -0.79
CA ASN A 649 -19.27 13.12 -1.28
C ASN A 649 -20.23 14.06 -2.05
N PHE A 650 -21.41 13.59 -2.42
CA PHE A 650 -22.35 14.31 -3.28
C PHE A 650 -23.71 14.46 -2.61
N SER A 651 -24.31 15.65 -2.73
CA SER A 651 -25.67 15.84 -2.24
C SER A 651 -26.69 15.06 -3.08
N ASN A 652 -27.84 14.76 -2.49
CA ASN A 652 -28.95 14.12 -3.20
C ASN A 652 -29.41 14.92 -4.44
N PHE A 653 -29.33 16.25 -4.39
CA PHE A 653 -29.58 17.13 -5.53
C PHE A 653 -28.54 16.95 -6.64
N VAL A 654 -27.25 16.91 -6.28
CA VAL A 654 -26.15 16.68 -7.22
C VAL A 654 -26.30 15.34 -7.95
N LEU A 655 -26.62 14.26 -7.22
CA LEU A 655 -26.85 12.94 -7.80
C LEU A 655 -28.10 12.91 -8.69
N HIS A 656 -29.14 13.69 -8.34
CA HIS A 656 -30.32 13.86 -9.19
C HIS A 656 -29.98 14.55 -10.50
N LEU A 657 -29.15 15.60 -10.47
CA LEU A 657 -28.67 16.29 -11.67
C LEU A 657 -27.86 15.36 -12.57
N ALA A 658 -26.96 14.54 -12.01
CA ALA A 658 -26.19 13.56 -12.78
C ALA A 658 -27.12 12.56 -13.51
N ALA A 659 -28.15 12.05 -12.83
CA ALA A 659 -29.16 11.20 -13.47
C ALA A 659 -29.92 11.93 -14.58
N MET A 660 -30.29 13.20 -14.36
CA MET A 660 -30.97 14.03 -15.37
C MET A 660 -30.10 14.21 -16.62
N TYR A 661 -28.79 14.46 -16.47
CA TYR A 661 -27.90 14.66 -17.62
C TYR A 661 -27.88 13.46 -18.55
N LYS A 662 -27.93 12.24 -18.00
CA LYS A 662 -28.02 11.00 -18.78
C LYS A 662 -29.40 10.87 -19.46
N GLY A 663 -30.46 10.98 -18.68
CA GLY A 663 -31.78 10.48 -19.06
C GLY A 663 -32.75 11.49 -19.65
N GLU A 664 -32.58 12.79 -19.37
CA GLU A 664 -33.54 13.83 -19.74
C GLU A 664 -33.18 14.56 -21.03
N SER A 665 -34.13 15.35 -21.55
CA SER A 665 -33.93 16.21 -22.73
C SER A 665 -33.22 17.52 -22.38
N GLN A 666 -32.54 18.14 -23.36
CA GLN A 666 -31.91 19.46 -23.21
C GLN A 666 -32.90 20.49 -22.65
N SER A 667 -34.09 20.58 -23.24
CA SER A 667 -35.12 21.55 -22.84
C SER A 667 -35.59 21.32 -21.40
N PHE A 668 -35.72 20.07 -20.96
CA PHE A 668 -36.11 19.76 -19.58
C PHE A 668 -35.04 20.22 -18.59
N ILE A 669 -33.76 19.92 -18.87
CA ILE A 669 -32.63 20.34 -18.02
C ILE A 669 -32.54 21.87 -17.95
N GLN A 670 -32.64 22.56 -19.10
CA GLN A 670 -32.64 24.02 -19.17
C GLN A 670 -33.81 24.64 -18.39
N ASN A 671 -35.02 24.10 -18.55
CA ASN A 671 -36.20 24.60 -17.84
C ASN A 671 -36.09 24.36 -16.34
N THR A 672 -35.48 23.25 -15.92
CA THR A 672 -35.25 22.95 -14.50
C THR A 672 -34.30 23.97 -13.88
N PHE A 673 -33.13 24.20 -14.48
CA PHE A 673 -32.22 25.24 -14.02
C PHE A 673 -32.86 26.63 -14.08
N GLY A 674 -33.57 26.94 -15.16
CA GLY A 674 -34.29 28.19 -15.32
C GLY A 674 -35.25 28.46 -14.16
N LYS A 675 -36.09 27.48 -13.80
CA LYS A 675 -37.02 27.58 -12.66
C LYS A 675 -36.31 27.79 -11.33
N ILE A 676 -35.22 27.07 -11.07
CA ILE A 676 -34.43 27.22 -9.85
C ILE A 676 -33.89 28.65 -9.77
N TYR A 677 -33.29 29.16 -10.85
CA TYR A 677 -32.81 30.54 -10.90
C TYR A 677 -33.95 31.57 -10.76
N ASP A 678 -35.09 31.36 -11.43
CA ASP A 678 -36.25 32.27 -11.34
C ASP A 678 -36.77 32.37 -9.89
N LEU A 679 -36.78 31.26 -9.15
CA LEU A 679 -37.18 31.20 -7.75
C LEU A 679 -36.15 31.88 -6.83
N ILE A 680 -34.85 31.63 -7.04
CA ILE A 680 -33.78 32.27 -6.25
C ILE A 680 -33.76 33.78 -6.47
N GLN A 681 -33.98 34.21 -7.71
CA GLN A 681 -33.90 35.62 -8.10
C GLN A 681 -35.23 36.37 -7.91
N GLY A 682 -36.34 35.65 -7.73
CA GLY A 682 -37.68 36.25 -7.66
C GLY A 682 -38.12 36.87 -8.99
N THR A 683 -37.78 36.26 -10.12
CA THR A 683 -37.99 36.81 -11.46
C THR A 683 -39.01 36.02 -12.29
N GLN A 684 -39.96 35.34 -11.67
CA GLN A 684 -40.98 34.60 -12.39
C GLN A 684 -41.88 35.56 -13.19
N GLU A 685 -42.13 35.21 -14.45
CA GLU A 685 -42.98 36.00 -15.34
C GLU A 685 -44.47 35.80 -14.99
N GLU A 686 -45.24 36.90 -14.92
CA GLU A 686 -46.70 36.83 -14.78
C GLU A 686 -47.32 36.04 -15.94
N THR A 687 -48.16 35.06 -15.61
CA THR A 687 -48.95 34.36 -16.62
C THR A 687 -50.35 34.98 -16.71
N LEU A 688 -51.08 34.68 -17.79
CA LEU A 688 -52.46 35.14 -17.99
C LEU A 688 -53.44 34.71 -16.88
N PHE A 689 -53.07 33.75 -16.02
CA PHE A 689 -53.94 33.14 -15.02
C PHE A 689 -53.43 33.23 -13.59
N GLU A 690 -52.14 33.49 -13.37
CA GLU A 690 -51.51 33.51 -12.04
C GLU A 690 -50.46 34.63 -11.96
N GLN A 691 -50.55 35.43 -10.89
CA GLN A 691 -49.46 36.31 -10.48
C GLN A 691 -48.50 35.49 -9.60
N PRO A 692 -47.28 35.18 -10.08
CA PRO A 692 -46.35 34.37 -9.32
C PRO A 692 -45.85 35.12 -8.08
N ASP A 693 -45.56 34.38 -7.02
CA ASP A 693 -44.88 34.92 -5.84
C ASP A 693 -43.40 35.15 -6.16
N ASN A 694 -43.07 36.39 -6.50
CA ASN A 694 -41.72 36.84 -6.81
C ASN A 694 -40.86 37.12 -5.56
N THR A 695 -41.21 36.59 -4.40
CA THR A 695 -40.35 36.65 -3.21
C THR A 695 -39.14 35.73 -3.40
N PRO A 696 -37.90 36.24 -3.40
CA PRO A 696 -36.68 35.44 -3.58
C PRO A 696 -36.62 34.26 -2.62
N ARG A 697 -36.29 33.08 -3.13
CA ARG A 697 -36.12 31.84 -2.36
C ARG A 697 -34.66 31.58 -2.06
N THR A 698 -34.39 30.90 -0.95
CA THR A 698 -33.08 30.26 -0.73
C THR A 698 -32.89 29.12 -1.73
N LEU A 699 -31.65 28.71 -2.00
CA LEU A 699 -31.34 27.59 -2.88
C LEU A 699 -32.07 26.32 -2.46
N VAL A 700 -32.13 26.04 -1.14
CA VAL A 700 -32.87 24.92 -0.56
C VAL A 700 -34.36 24.98 -0.89
N GLN A 701 -35.00 26.14 -0.71
CA GLN A 701 -36.42 26.32 -1.04
C GLN A 701 -36.67 26.21 -2.53
N ALA A 702 -35.80 26.80 -3.36
CA ALA A 702 -35.91 26.75 -4.81
C ALA A 702 -35.79 25.32 -5.34
N ILE A 703 -34.86 24.52 -4.83
CA ILE A 703 -34.72 23.10 -5.18
C ILE A 703 -35.95 22.31 -4.75
N LYS A 704 -36.46 22.55 -3.53
CA LYS A 704 -37.67 21.89 -3.03
C LYS A 704 -38.89 22.22 -3.88
N GLU A 705 -39.09 23.48 -4.26
CA GLU A 705 -40.23 23.89 -5.09
C GLU A 705 -40.09 23.42 -6.55
N ALA A 706 -38.88 23.45 -7.12
CA ALA A 706 -38.67 23.08 -8.52
C ALA A 706 -38.67 21.56 -8.76
N LEU A 707 -38.16 20.77 -7.81
CA LEU A 707 -37.89 19.34 -7.97
C LEU A 707 -38.58 18.45 -6.95
N ASN A 708 -39.22 19.03 -5.92
CA ASN A 708 -39.78 18.29 -4.79
C ASN A 708 -38.72 17.39 -4.12
N LEU A 709 -37.52 17.96 -3.92
CA LEU A 709 -36.38 17.32 -3.28
C LEU A 709 -36.01 18.09 -2.00
N ASP A 710 -35.91 17.38 -0.88
CA ASP A 710 -35.40 17.97 0.37
C ASP A 710 -33.87 18.06 0.29
N TYR A 711 -33.35 19.28 0.20
CA TYR A 711 -31.92 19.58 0.10
C TYR A 711 -31.43 20.23 1.40
N ASN A 712 -30.45 19.61 2.06
CA ASN A 712 -29.88 20.13 3.31
C ASN A 712 -28.46 20.71 3.12
N GLY A 713 -28.02 20.93 1.87
CA GLY A 713 -26.61 21.18 1.54
C GLY A 713 -25.81 19.88 1.37
N GLN A 714 -24.55 19.96 0.94
CA GLN A 714 -23.63 18.82 1.09
C GLN A 714 -23.51 18.47 2.58
N GLN A 715 -23.82 17.22 2.95
CA GLN A 715 -23.19 16.64 4.13
C GLN A 715 -21.71 16.55 3.79
N ARG A 716 -20.92 17.52 4.22
CA ARG A 716 -19.48 17.31 4.27
C ARG A 716 -19.29 16.14 5.21
N SER A 717 -18.87 15.00 4.69
CA SER A 717 -18.15 13.98 5.43
C SER A 717 -16.89 14.65 5.99
N ASN A 718 -17.06 15.44 7.05
CA ASN A 718 -15.99 15.84 7.94
C ASN A 718 -15.77 14.67 8.89
N VAL A 719 -15.16 13.60 8.39
CA VAL A 719 -14.19 12.91 9.24
C VAL A 719 -12.99 13.85 9.21
N LEU A 720 -12.68 14.48 10.35
CA LEU A 720 -11.72 15.59 10.56
C LEU A 720 -12.29 17.03 10.51
N VAL A 721 -13.16 17.35 11.47
CA VAL A 721 -12.82 18.47 12.37
C VAL A 721 -12.40 17.84 13.68
N GLY A 722 -11.10 17.53 13.77
CA GLY A 722 -10.44 17.50 15.07
C GLY A 722 -10.44 18.93 15.61
N ASP A 723 -10.74 19.06 16.90
CA ASP A 723 -10.63 20.30 17.65
C ASP A 723 -9.24 20.94 17.48
N THR A 724 -9.10 21.85 16.52
CA THR A 724 -8.01 22.83 16.49
C THR A 724 -8.58 24.23 16.45
N ALA A 725 -9.22 24.62 17.55
CA ALA A 725 -9.47 26.01 17.90
C ALA A 725 -9.26 26.25 19.40
N THR A 726 -8.12 25.84 19.94
CA THR A 726 -7.60 26.42 21.18
C THR A 726 -6.08 26.57 21.11
N SER A 727 -5.64 27.60 20.40
CA SER A 727 -4.38 28.25 20.74
C SER A 727 -4.63 29.72 21.02
N GLN A 728 -4.31 30.09 22.25
CA GLN A 728 -3.70 31.35 22.62
C GLN A 728 -4.41 32.62 22.13
N ARG A 729 -5.24 33.20 23.02
CA ARG A 729 -5.16 34.63 23.24
C ARG A 729 -5.06 34.93 24.72
N GLY A 730 -3.83 35.22 25.11
CA GLY A 730 -3.52 35.86 26.37
C GLY A 730 -4.31 37.15 26.54
N GLN A 731 -4.61 37.40 27.81
CA GLN A 731 -5.05 38.68 28.34
C GLN A 731 -4.19 39.81 27.78
N GLN A 732 -4.83 40.75 27.10
CA GLN A 732 -4.47 42.17 27.19
C GLN A 732 -5.75 42.98 27.03
N GLY A 733 -6.18 43.58 28.13
CA GLY A 733 -7.37 44.41 28.18
C GLY A 733 -7.17 45.75 27.50
N SER A 734 -8.28 46.33 27.03
CA SER A 734 -8.51 47.78 27.07
C SER A 734 -9.93 48.10 26.62
N ASN A 735 -10.78 48.46 27.59
CA ASN A 735 -11.72 49.59 27.63
C ASN A 735 -12.43 50.09 26.35
N GLY A 736 -13.75 50.26 26.48
CA GLY A 736 -14.51 51.34 25.82
C GLY A 736 -15.70 50.82 25.00
N ALA A 737 -16.86 50.54 25.60
CA ALA A 737 -17.92 51.51 25.94
C ALA A 737 -19.01 51.67 24.85
N LEU A 738 -20.25 51.72 25.33
CA LEU A 738 -21.47 52.30 24.76
C LEU A 738 -22.42 51.39 23.93
N THR A 739 -23.36 50.80 24.67
CA THR A 739 -24.81 50.72 24.40
C THR A 739 -25.37 52.03 23.79
N PRO A 740 -26.57 52.14 23.16
CA PRO A 740 -27.83 51.51 23.64
C PRO A 740 -28.96 51.22 22.62
N ARG A 741 -29.93 50.36 22.99
CA ARG A 741 -31.37 50.65 23.29
C ARG A 741 -32.23 49.78 22.34
N GLU A 742 -33.43 49.26 22.60
CA GLU A 742 -34.46 49.24 23.66
C GLU A 742 -35.43 48.11 23.17
N ARG A 743 -35.98 47.16 23.92
CA ARG A 743 -37.16 47.25 24.83
C ARG A 743 -37.60 45.80 25.17
N VAL A 744 -37.55 45.33 26.43
CA VAL A 744 -38.66 44.98 27.40
C VAL A 744 -39.87 44.29 26.75
N GLU A 745 -40.40 43.13 27.18
CA GLU A 745 -41.00 42.62 28.45
C GLU A 745 -41.18 41.09 28.23
N ASP A 746 -41.38 40.15 29.16
CA ASP A 746 -41.51 40.03 30.61
C ASP A 746 -41.47 38.52 30.88
N GLY A 747 -41.00 38.06 32.04
CA GLY A 747 -41.07 36.62 32.38
C GLY A 747 -40.22 36.19 33.55
N ASN A 748 -40.54 36.71 34.74
CA ASN A 748 -39.95 36.44 36.04
C ASN A 748 -40.12 34.97 36.51
N GLY A 749 -39.14 34.42 37.26
CA GLY A 749 -39.32 33.17 38.02
C GLY A 749 -38.06 32.48 38.53
N THR A 750 -37.31 33.15 39.41
CA THR A 750 -36.36 32.65 40.43
C THR A 750 -36.57 31.25 41.00
N THR A 751 -35.47 30.50 41.24
CA THR A 751 -34.84 30.12 42.55
C THR A 751 -33.67 29.14 42.25
N ASP A 752 -32.40 29.46 42.56
CA ASP A 752 -31.63 29.16 43.80
C ASP A 752 -31.83 27.70 44.27
N ASP A 753 -30.82 26.86 44.59
CA ASP A 753 -29.62 27.14 45.37
C ASP A 753 -28.69 25.89 45.40
N THR A 754 -27.42 26.12 45.73
CA THR A 754 -26.40 25.19 46.27
C THR A 754 -25.94 23.99 45.42
N GLY A 755 -24.66 23.70 45.23
CA GLY A 755 -23.45 24.15 45.90
C GLY A 755 -22.41 23.03 45.79
N ARG A 756 -21.28 23.32 45.15
CA ARG A 756 -19.93 23.36 45.76
C ARG A 756 -19.19 22.02 45.75
N THR A 757 -18.14 21.87 44.91
CA THR A 757 -16.70 22.11 45.19
C THR A 757 -16.10 21.03 46.10
N GLU A 758 -14.89 20.52 45.97
CA GLU A 758 -13.64 20.85 45.25
C GLU A 758 -12.72 19.62 45.55
N SER A 759 -11.84 19.17 44.65
CA SER A 759 -10.40 19.53 44.60
C SER A 759 -9.62 19.10 45.88
N ILE A 760 -8.38 18.62 45.91
CA ILE A 760 -7.21 18.57 45.00
C ILE A 760 -6.12 17.79 45.79
N GLY A 761 -5.13 17.24 45.08
CA GLY A 761 -3.73 17.30 45.53
C GLY A 761 -3.07 15.95 45.85
N GLU A 762 -2.16 15.47 44.99
CA GLU A 762 -0.67 15.62 45.10
C GLU A 762 -0.05 14.46 45.93
N GLN A 763 1.08 13.81 45.62
CA GLN A 763 2.19 14.00 44.67
C GLN A 763 3.12 12.74 44.72
N SER A 764 3.98 12.58 43.69
CA SER A 764 5.33 11.93 43.66
C SER A 764 5.46 10.40 43.85
N GLU A 765 6.33 9.62 43.17
CA GLU A 765 7.46 9.84 42.23
C GLU A 765 7.89 8.50 41.57
N ILE A 766 8.11 8.51 40.24
CA ILE A 766 9.25 7.96 39.44
C ILE A 766 9.41 6.43 39.14
N GLU A 767 9.12 6.09 37.85
CA GLU A 767 9.82 5.24 36.81
C GLU A 767 10.06 3.70 37.00
N PRO A 768 10.31 2.92 35.92
CA PRO A 768 9.72 2.92 34.56
C PRO A 768 9.42 1.50 34.01
N SER A 769 8.44 1.33 33.10
CA SER A 769 8.48 0.24 32.10
C SER A 769 7.40 0.38 31.04
N LEU A 770 7.86 0.29 29.79
CA LEU A 770 7.16 0.29 28.51
C LEU A 770 5.92 -0.63 28.50
N SER A 771 4.79 -0.11 28.01
CA SER A 771 3.59 -0.90 27.71
C SER A 771 3.34 -0.99 26.21
N GLN A 772 3.14 -2.25 25.85
CA GLN A 772 2.82 -2.86 24.57
C GLN A 772 1.36 -2.54 24.21
N GLU A 773 1.15 -1.54 23.35
CA GLU A 773 -0.13 -1.25 22.68
C GLU A 773 0.19 -0.83 21.24
N GLU A 774 0.42 -1.81 20.38
CA GLU A 774 0.36 -1.70 18.92
C GLU A 774 0.36 -3.12 18.37
N MET A 775 -0.81 -3.63 17.94
CA MET A 775 -0.97 -4.77 17.00
C MET A 775 -2.46 -5.10 16.78
N LEU A 776 -3.28 -4.09 16.48
CA LEU A 776 -4.60 -4.29 15.86
C LEU A 776 -4.92 -3.10 14.97
N SER A 777 -4.55 -3.19 13.68
CA SER A 777 -5.23 -2.57 12.54
C SER A 777 -4.34 -2.66 11.29
N SER A 778 -4.73 -3.45 10.28
CA SER A 778 -4.34 -3.20 8.89
C SER A 778 -5.26 -3.94 7.91
N ASP A 779 -5.99 -3.15 7.12
CA ASP A 779 -6.81 -3.52 5.96
C ASP A 779 -5.94 -3.80 4.71
N ASP A 780 -5.77 -5.07 4.35
CA ASP A 780 -5.11 -5.46 3.09
C ASP A 780 -5.58 -6.85 2.63
N THR A 781 -6.78 -6.98 2.06
CA THR A 781 -7.42 -8.29 1.82
C THR A 781 -7.05 -8.97 0.50
N ASP A 782 -6.63 -8.24 -0.55
CA ASP A 782 -6.49 -8.82 -1.91
C ASP A 782 -5.07 -9.34 -2.22
N ASN A 783 -4.01 -8.65 -1.78
CA ASN A 783 -2.64 -9.17 -1.89
C ASN A 783 -2.39 -10.31 -0.87
N GLN A 784 -3.18 -10.33 0.21
CA GLN A 784 -3.32 -11.50 1.07
C GLN A 784 -4.01 -12.66 0.35
N LEU A 785 -4.95 -12.44 -0.57
CA LEU A 785 -5.75 -13.51 -1.17
C LEU A 785 -4.95 -14.43 -2.12
N SER A 786 -4.15 -13.86 -3.02
CA SER A 786 -3.28 -14.65 -3.91
C SER A 786 -2.14 -15.33 -3.16
N ALA A 787 -1.55 -14.67 -2.16
CA ALA A 787 -0.57 -15.27 -1.25
C ALA A 787 -1.19 -16.34 -0.32
N LYS A 788 -2.47 -16.19 0.04
CA LYS A 788 -3.25 -17.14 0.85
C LYS A 788 -3.63 -18.37 0.03
N ILE A 789 -3.96 -18.25 -1.26
CA ILE A 789 -4.16 -19.40 -2.15
C ILE A 789 -2.83 -20.13 -2.37
N ALA A 790 -1.74 -19.41 -2.69
CA ALA A 790 -0.44 -20.02 -2.96
C ALA A 790 0.11 -20.83 -1.77
N ARG A 791 -0.19 -20.44 -0.54
CA ARG A 791 0.17 -21.17 0.69
C ARG A 791 -0.69 -22.40 0.98
N ARG A 792 -1.83 -22.53 0.28
CA ARG A 792 -2.84 -23.57 0.51
C ARG A 792 -2.86 -24.62 -0.60
N ILE A 793 -2.15 -24.43 -1.70
CA ILE A 793 -2.20 -25.33 -2.85
C ILE A 793 -0.88 -26.07 -3.06
N GLU A 794 -0.97 -27.35 -3.38
CA GLU A 794 0.14 -28.21 -3.78
C GLU A 794 -0.24 -28.86 -5.12
N VAL A 795 0.52 -28.56 -6.17
CA VAL A 795 0.29 -29.12 -7.51
C VAL A 795 1.01 -30.46 -7.61
N GLN A 796 0.29 -31.51 -7.98
CA GLN A 796 0.87 -32.84 -8.16
C GLN A 796 1.46 -32.97 -9.58
N GLU A 797 2.61 -33.62 -9.69
CA GLU A 797 3.23 -33.97 -10.99
C GLU A 797 2.55 -35.22 -11.61
N ASP A 798 1.21 -35.24 -11.66
CA ASP A 798 0.42 -36.40 -12.08
C ASP A 798 -0.35 -36.19 -13.39
N ASP A 799 0.17 -35.36 -14.29
CA ASP A 799 -0.48 -34.97 -15.55
C ASP A 799 -0.90 -36.17 -16.42
N TRP A 800 -2.14 -36.15 -16.91
CA TRP A 800 -2.65 -37.15 -17.86
C TRP A 800 -3.46 -36.56 -18.99
N VAL A 801 -3.53 -37.32 -20.09
CA VAL A 801 -4.17 -36.88 -21.34
C VAL A 801 -5.33 -37.80 -21.69
N GLU A 802 -6.47 -37.20 -22.00
CA GLU A 802 -7.67 -37.89 -22.50
C GLU A 802 -7.98 -37.45 -23.93
N SER A 803 -7.90 -38.38 -24.89
CA SER A 803 -8.15 -38.05 -26.29
C SER A 803 -9.62 -37.74 -26.57
N GLY A 804 -9.89 -36.51 -27.00
CA GLY A 804 -11.22 -35.99 -27.27
C GLY A 804 -11.53 -35.81 -28.77
N LYS A 805 -12.81 -35.57 -29.08
CA LYS A 805 -13.32 -35.40 -30.45
C LYS A 805 -12.78 -34.13 -31.15
N TYR A 806 -12.41 -33.11 -30.39
CA TYR A 806 -11.99 -31.79 -30.88
C TYR A 806 -10.51 -31.47 -30.55
N GLY A 807 -9.78 -32.43 -29.97
CA GLY A 807 -8.41 -32.32 -29.50
C GLY A 807 -8.22 -33.12 -28.21
N ASP A 808 -6.98 -33.27 -27.76
CA ASP A 808 -6.66 -33.92 -26.49
C ASP A 808 -7.09 -33.04 -25.30
N THR A 809 -7.50 -33.62 -24.19
CA THR A 809 -7.79 -32.88 -22.95
C THR A 809 -6.67 -33.17 -21.95
N TYR A 810 -6.03 -32.12 -21.43
CA TYR A 810 -4.98 -32.24 -20.43
C TYR A 810 -5.58 -32.07 -19.04
N LYS A 811 -5.17 -32.92 -18.10
CA LYS A 811 -5.64 -32.90 -16.72
C LYS A 811 -4.49 -33.01 -15.74
N GLN A 812 -4.63 -32.34 -14.60
CA GLN A 812 -3.63 -32.29 -13.53
C GLN A 812 -4.32 -32.22 -12.16
N THR A 813 -3.80 -32.92 -11.15
CA THR A 813 -4.33 -32.81 -9.79
C THR A 813 -3.71 -31.63 -9.04
N ILE A 814 -4.55 -30.88 -8.33
CA ILE A 814 -4.15 -29.85 -7.37
C ILE A 814 -4.74 -30.23 -6.01
N ILE A 815 -3.90 -30.30 -4.99
CA ILE A 815 -4.31 -30.52 -3.60
C ILE A 815 -4.47 -29.15 -2.92
N VAL A 816 -5.63 -28.88 -2.31
CA VAL A 816 -5.91 -27.65 -1.55
C VAL A 816 -6.00 -28.00 -0.06
N ASP A 817 -5.31 -27.25 0.80
CA ASP A 817 -5.15 -27.43 2.25
C ASP A 817 -4.62 -28.81 2.69
N GLY A 818 -3.89 -29.49 1.80
CA GLY A 818 -3.35 -30.83 2.06
C GLY A 818 -4.40 -31.96 2.06
N THR A 819 -5.69 -31.66 1.87
CA THR A 819 -6.78 -32.66 2.00
C THR A 819 -7.76 -32.69 0.82
N HIS A 820 -7.93 -31.58 0.08
CA HIS A 820 -8.96 -31.47 -0.95
C HIS A 820 -8.38 -31.67 -2.35
N LYS A 821 -8.83 -32.70 -3.07
CA LYS A 821 -8.36 -33.03 -4.41
C LYS A 821 -9.19 -32.32 -5.48
N VAL A 822 -8.56 -31.38 -6.18
CA VAL A 822 -9.13 -30.60 -7.31
C VAL A 822 -8.48 -31.08 -8.61
N ILE A 823 -9.25 -31.17 -9.69
CA ILE A 823 -8.71 -31.53 -11.02
C ILE A 823 -8.73 -30.30 -11.91
N LYS A 824 -7.56 -29.83 -12.33
CA LYS A 824 -7.44 -28.83 -13.39
C LYS A 824 -7.65 -29.52 -14.74
N VAL A 825 -8.49 -28.93 -15.58
CA VAL A 825 -8.87 -29.46 -16.90
C VAL A 825 -8.66 -28.39 -17.97
N ASP A 826 -7.75 -28.67 -18.89
CA ASP A 826 -7.49 -27.88 -20.09
C ASP A 826 -8.08 -28.62 -21.30
N ALA A 827 -9.28 -28.19 -21.72
CA ALA A 827 -10.01 -28.79 -22.83
C ALA A 827 -10.12 -27.81 -24.01
N PRO A 828 -9.94 -28.28 -25.26
CA PRO A 828 -10.09 -27.44 -26.43
C PRO A 828 -11.58 -27.18 -26.75
N ASP A 829 -11.86 -25.98 -27.26
CA ASP A 829 -13.17 -25.60 -27.75
C ASP A 829 -13.59 -26.44 -28.98
N THR A 830 -14.84 -26.26 -29.45
CA THR A 830 -15.36 -26.97 -30.64
C THR A 830 -14.58 -26.72 -31.94
N LYS A 831 -13.62 -25.79 -31.93
CA LYS A 831 -12.72 -25.44 -33.05
C LYS A 831 -11.27 -25.89 -32.81
N GLY A 832 -10.96 -26.51 -31.67
CA GLY A 832 -9.63 -27.02 -31.32
C GLY A 832 -8.73 -26.04 -30.56
N ASN A 833 -9.26 -24.91 -30.06
CA ASN A 833 -8.46 -23.89 -29.35
C ASN A 833 -8.63 -24.00 -27.83
N TYR A 834 -7.56 -23.82 -27.07
CA TYR A 834 -7.60 -23.77 -25.60
C TYR A 834 -7.85 -22.34 -25.14
N THR A 835 -8.94 -22.11 -24.42
CA THR A 835 -9.38 -20.76 -24.01
C THR A 835 -9.15 -20.48 -22.52
N GLY A 836 -8.53 -21.41 -21.80
CA GLY A 836 -8.27 -21.32 -20.37
C GLY A 836 -8.53 -22.65 -19.65
N SER A 837 -8.04 -22.72 -18.42
CA SER A 837 -8.23 -23.89 -17.55
C SER A 837 -9.57 -23.80 -16.82
N THR A 838 -10.21 -24.94 -16.63
CA THR A 838 -11.35 -25.09 -15.72
C THR A 838 -10.96 -26.01 -14.58
N TYR A 839 -11.64 -25.91 -13.43
CA TYR A 839 -11.31 -26.69 -12.25
C TYR A 839 -12.51 -27.52 -11.82
N GLU A 840 -12.33 -28.81 -11.60
CA GLU A 840 -13.37 -29.73 -11.15
C GLU A 840 -13.14 -30.09 -9.67
N TYR A 841 -14.16 -29.86 -8.86
CA TYR A 841 -14.17 -30.18 -7.43
C TYR A 841 -15.61 -30.48 -6.96
N ASP A 842 -15.80 -31.52 -6.15
CA ASP A 842 -17.10 -31.95 -5.61
C ASP A 842 -18.23 -32.10 -6.67
N GLY A 843 -17.89 -32.59 -7.87
CA GLY A 843 -18.83 -32.78 -8.98
C GLY A 843 -19.31 -31.49 -9.66
N GLN A 844 -18.71 -30.35 -9.34
CA GLN A 844 -18.94 -29.04 -9.96
C GLN A 844 -17.71 -28.57 -10.73
N THR A 845 -17.94 -27.70 -11.71
CA THR A 845 -16.90 -27.09 -12.55
C THR A 845 -16.82 -25.59 -12.28
N PHE A 846 -15.62 -25.11 -12.02
CA PHE A 846 -15.30 -23.74 -11.64
C PHE A 846 -14.44 -23.06 -12.71
N GLY A 847 -14.62 -21.75 -12.85
CA GLY A 847 -13.91 -20.94 -13.84
C GLY A 847 -12.47 -20.61 -13.43
N ASP A 848 -12.22 -20.52 -12.12
CA ASP A 848 -10.89 -20.33 -11.57
C ASP A 848 -10.69 -21.13 -10.27
N LEU A 849 -9.43 -21.22 -9.81
CA LEU A 849 -9.09 -21.95 -8.59
C LEU A 849 -9.49 -21.19 -7.32
N LEU A 850 -9.65 -19.87 -7.41
CA LEU A 850 -10.08 -19.04 -6.28
C LEU A 850 -11.54 -19.30 -5.94
N ASP A 851 -12.40 -19.56 -6.91
CA ASP A 851 -13.78 -19.97 -6.75
C ASP A 851 -13.86 -21.34 -6.07
N VAL A 852 -12.92 -22.25 -6.36
CA VAL A 852 -12.81 -23.54 -5.67
C VAL A 852 -12.37 -23.34 -4.22
N VAL A 853 -11.38 -22.49 -3.97
CA VAL A 853 -10.92 -22.15 -2.61
C VAL A 853 -12.01 -21.42 -1.83
N ASN A 854 -12.73 -20.50 -2.45
CA ASN A 854 -13.87 -19.79 -1.88
C ASN A 854 -15.05 -20.73 -1.66
N TYR A 855 -15.24 -21.75 -2.51
CA TYR A 855 -16.23 -22.79 -2.29
C TYR A 855 -15.84 -23.70 -1.12
N ILE A 856 -14.56 -24.01 -0.94
CA ILE A 856 -14.00 -24.70 0.23
C ILE A 856 -14.12 -23.83 1.50
N ASP A 857 -13.92 -22.51 1.40
CA ASP A 857 -14.01 -21.56 2.51
C ASP A 857 -15.46 -21.19 2.85
N ALA A 858 -16.34 -21.10 1.88
CA ALA A 858 -17.79 -20.93 2.10
C ALA A 858 -18.44 -22.23 2.57
N SER A 859 -17.81 -23.38 2.26
CA SER A 859 -18.09 -24.65 2.94
C SER A 859 -17.27 -24.83 4.22
N SER A 860 -16.47 -23.83 4.64
CA SER A 860 -15.95 -23.75 5.99
C SER A 860 -17.12 -23.45 6.93
N SER A 861 -17.72 -24.53 7.39
CA SER A 861 -18.02 -24.75 8.79
C SER A 861 -18.46 -23.49 9.57
N LEU A 862 -19.76 -23.35 9.86
CA LEU A 862 -20.25 -22.50 10.95
C LEU A 862 -19.43 -22.70 12.23
N ALA A 863 -18.88 -23.90 12.49
CA ALA A 863 -18.03 -24.17 13.64
C ALA A 863 -16.73 -23.36 13.62
N ASN A 864 -16.13 -23.11 12.46
CA ASN A 864 -14.99 -22.22 12.32
C ASN A 864 -15.36 -20.76 12.57
N ALA A 865 -16.51 -20.30 12.07
CA ALA A 865 -16.99 -18.93 12.32
C ALA A 865 -17.25 -18.69 13.82
N VAL A 866 -17.82 -19.70 14.51
CA VAL A 866 -18.01 -19.68 15.97
C VAL A 866 -16.65 -19.68 16.69
N ALA A 867 -15.69 -20.52 16.28
CA ALA A 867 -14.37 -20.59 16.89
C ALA A 867 -13.54 -19.29 16.76
N VAL A 868 -13.70 -18.54 15.65
CA VAL A 868 -13.09 -17.22 15.49
C VAL A 868 -13.71 -16.22 16.47
N ALA A 869 -15.05 -16.15 16.54
CA ALA A 869 -15.75 -15.26 17.46
C ALA A 869 -15.47 -15.62 18.95
N GLU A 870 -15.31 -16.91 19.28
CA GLU A 870 -14.88 -17.36 20.60
C GLU A 870 -13.50 -16.80 20.98
N LYS A 871 -12.53 -16.81 20.05
CA LYS A 871 -11.18 -16.27 20.28
C LYS A 871 -11.14 -14.75 20.45
N GLU A 872 -12.09 -14.04 19.83
CA GLU A 872 -12.18 -12.59 19.93
C GLU A 872 -12.81 -12.11 21.26
N THR A 873 -13.51 -12.99 21.96
CA THR A 873 -14.19 -12.67 23.22
C THR A 873 -13.21 -12.64 24.38
N ASP A 874 -13.18 -11.55 25.14
CA ASP A 874 -12.38 -11.45 26.36
C ASP A 874 -12.97 -12.37 27.44
N THR A 875 -12.20 -13.39 27.85
CA THR A 875 -12.58 -14.39 28.85
C THR A 875 -12.20 -14.01 30.28
N THR A 876 -11.51 -12.88 30.46
CA THR A 876 -11.04 -12.38 31.77
C THR A 876 -11.49 -10.94 32.11
N PRO A 877 -12.74 -10.53 31.84
CA PRO A 877 -13.19 -9.16 32.13
C PRO A 877 -13.30 -8.91 33.64
N THR A 878 -13.07 -7.66 34.06
CA THR A 878 -13.25 -7.26 35.46
C THR A 878 -14.73 -7.29 35.87
N GLU A 879 -15.03 -7.45 37.16
CA GLU A 879 -16.42 -7.46 37.66
C GLU A 879 -17.22 -6.21 37.25
N LYS A 880 -16.57 -5.03 37.19
CA LYS A 880 -17.20 -3.79 36.72
C LYS A 880 -17.49 -3.79 35.22
N GLN A 881 -16.65 -4.43 34.41
CA GLN A 881 -16.88 -4.57 32.97
C GLN A 881 -17.99 -5.58 32.67
N LYS A 882 -18.09 -6.65 33.48
CA LYS A 882 -19.21 -7.59 33.41
C LYS A 882 -20.53 -6.90 33.77
N GLU A 883 -20.56 -6.11 34.84
CA GLU A 883 -21.75 -5.33 35.26
C GLU A 883 -22.16 -4.27 34.24
N ALA A 884 -21.20 -3.58 33.60
CA ALA A 884 -21.46 -2.57 32.57
C ALA A 884 -21.67 -3.16 31.16
N GLY A 885 -21.45 -4.46 30.97
CA GLY A 885 -21.55 -5.14 29.68
C GLY A 885 -20.57 -4.65 28.59
N ASN A 886 -19.48 -3.96 28.97
CA ASN A 886 -18.61 -3.21 28.05
C ASN A 886 -17.21 -3.85 27.83
N TYR A 887 -17.11 -5.17 27.95
CA TYR A 887 -15.92 -5.94 27.57
C TYR A 887 -16.01 -6.41 26.10
N LYS A 888 -14.87 -6.81 25.52
CA LYS A 888 -14.82 -7.26 24.13
C LYS A 888 -15.57 -8.59 23.97
N LYS A 889 -16.59 -8.61 23.11
CA LYS A 889 -17.41 -9.79 22.79
C LYS A 889 -17.25 -10.16 21.32
N GLY A 890 -17.18 -11.45 21.01
CA GLY A 890 -17.16 -11.95 19.64
C GLY A 890 -18.54 -11.93 19.01
N HIS A 891 -18.59 -11.86 17.68
CA HIS A 891 -19.85 -11.80 16.93
C HIS A 891 -19.86 -12.85 15.82
N VAL A 892 -20.96 -13.59 15.69
CA VAL A 892 -21.13 -14.61 14.66
C VAL A 892 -22.56 -14.63 14.13
N GLN A 893 -22.74 -14.84 12.82
CA GLN A 893 -24.05 -15.01 12.22
C GLN A 893 -24.36 -16.50 12.02
N VAL A 894 -25.43 -16.99 12.66
CA VAL A 894 -25.91 -18.37 12.53
C VAL A 894 -27.27 -18.35 11.86
N GLY A 895 -27.34 -18.76 10.59
CA GLY A 895 -28.52 -18.58 9.76
C GLY A 895 -28.84 -17.10 9.57
N THR A 896 -30.02 -16.65 10.02
CA THR A 896 -30.42 -15.23 10.01
C THR A 896 -30.20 -14.51 11.35
N PHE A 897 -29.68 -15.21 12.37
CA PHE A 897 -29.52 -14.66 13.71
C PHE A 897 -28.12 -14.09 13.90
N ASN A 898 -28.03 -12.85 14.36
CA ASN A 898 -26.77 -12.22 14.75
C ASN A 898 -26.52 -12.53 16.24
N ILE A 899 -25.54 -13.38 16.52
CA ILE A 899 -25.20 -13.85 17.87
C ILE A 899 -24.02 -13.02 18.39
N THR A 900 -24.10 -12.58 19.64
CA THR A 900 -22.97 -12.03 20.38
C THR A 900 -22.54 -13.03 21.44
N ILE A 901 -21.27 -13.40 21.47
CA ILE A 901 -20.71 -14.39 22.40
C ILE A 901 -20.20 -13.67 23.65
N GLU A 902 -20.68 -14.10 24.81
CA GLU A 902 -20.28 -13.58 26.12
C GLU A 902 -19.34 -14.53 26.85
N ASN A 903 -19.64 -15.81 26.79
CA ASN A 903 -18.83 -16.85 27.40
C ASN A 903 -18.56 -17.95 26.37
N PRO A 904 -17.35 -17.97 25.78
CA PRO A 904 -16.89 -19.05 24.91
C PRO A 904 -16.90 -20.39 25.63
N LYS A 905 -17.04 -21.48 24.88
CA LYS A 905 -16.81 -22.83 25.38
C LYS A 905 -15.42 -22.95 26.03
N GLY A 906 -15.36 -23.63 27.17
CA GLY A 906 -14.14 -23.80 27.97
C GLY A 906 -13.76 -22.58 28.80
N SER A 907 -14.44 -21.42 28.63
CA SER A 907 -14.23 -20.28 29.51
C SER A 907 -14.83 -20.53 30.90
N VAL A 908 -14.27 -19.83 31.89
CA VAL A 908 -14.72 -19.92 33.26
C VAL A 908 -15.69 -18.77 33.55
N ARG A 909 -16.91 -19.10 33.94
CA ARG A 909 -17.89 -18.14 34.45
C ARG A 909 -17.93 -18.21 35.96
N SER A 910 -17.74 -17.08 36.63
CA SER A 910 -17.77 -16.98 38.08
C SER A 910 -18.73 -15.87 38.54
N GLY A 911 -19.24 -16.01 39.76
CA GLY A 911 -20.16 -15.07 40.37
C GLY A 911 -20.25 -15.23 41.88
N ILE A 912 -21.13 -14.45 42.52
CA ILE A 912 -21.42 -14.53 43.95
C ILE A 912 -22.91 -14.90 44.11
N ASP A 913 -23.20 -15.92 44.91
CA ASP A 913 -24.59 -16.33 45.18
C ASP A 913 -25.31 -15.37 46.13
N THR A 914 -26.61 -15.61 46.36
CA THR A 914 -27.45 -14.81 47.27
C THR A 914 -27.02 -14.91 48.73
N GLU A 915 -26.15 -15.86 49.08
CA GLU A 915 -25.57 -16.07 50.41
C GLU A 915 -24.17 -15.43 50.55
N GLY A 916 -23.63 -14.84 49.48
CA GLY A 916 -22.32 -14.19 49.44
C GLY A 916 -21.15 -15.12 49.12
N ASN A 917 -21.39 -16.37 48.76
CA ASN A 917 -20.33 -17.32 48.39
C ASN A 917 -19.97 -17.17 46.91
N LYS A 918 -18.67 -17.24 46.62
CA LYS A 918 -18.18 -17.27 45.24
C LYS A 918 -18.44 -18.65 44.63
N TRP A 919 -19.00 -18.67 43.44
CA TRP A 919 -19.12 -19.87 42.60
C TRP A 919 -18.37 -19.67 41.29
N GLU A 920 -17.96 -20.78 40.69
CA GLU A 920 -17.20 -20.83 39.46
C GLU A 920 -17.62 -22.08 38.68
N THR A 921 -17.90 -21.94 37.40
CA THR A 921 -18.26 -23.04 36.49
C THR A 921 -17.48 -22.92 35.19
N THR A 922 -17.16 -24.05 34.57
CA THR A 922 -16.58 -24.09 33.22
C THR A 922 -17.68 -24.25 32.20
N MET A 923 -17.72 -23.37 31.21
CA MET A 923 -18.73 -23.39 30.16
C MET A 923 -18.53 -24.59 29.22
N GLN A 924 -19.55 -25.44 29.10
CA GLN A 924 -19.49 -26.63 28.24
C GLN A 924 -19.89 -26.33 26.80
N ASN A 925 -20.67 -25.27 26.59
CA ASN A 925 -21.08 -24.76 25.29
C ASN A 925 -20.94 -23.23 25.26
N THR A 926 -20.80 -22.69 24.05
CA THR A 926 -20.69 -21.25 23.82
C THR A 926 -22.02 -20.56 24.07
N TYR A 927 -21.97 -19.50 24.86
CA TYR A 927 -23.14 -18.79 25.38
C TYR A 927 -23.06 -17.29 25.09
N GLY A 928 -24.21 -16.69 24.83
CA GLY A 928 -24.40 -15.26 24.70
C GLY A 928 -25.84 -14.93 24.35
N TYR A 929 -26.08 -13.96 23.46
CA TYR A 929 -27.43 -13.48 23.15
C TYR A 929 -27.66 -13.15 21.67
N ILE A 930 -28.93 -13.15 21.27
CA ILE A 930 -29.37 -12.78 19.92
C ILE A 930 -29.56 -11.25 19.84
N ARG A 931 -28.73 -10.59 19.03
CA ARG A 931 -28.70 -9.12 18.91
C ARG A 931 -29.99 -8.56 18.34
N GLY A 932 -30.52 -7.49 18.95
CA GLY A 932 -31.73 -6.81 18.48
C GLY A 932 -33.04 -7.52 18.86
N THR A 933 -32.99 -8.41 19.86
CA THR A 933 -34.16 -9.04 20.48
C THR A 933 -34.41 -8.45 21.87
N GLU A 934 -35.65 -8.53 22.34
CA GLU A 934 -36.07 -8.07 23.67
C GLU A 934 -36.73 -9.25 24.39
N GLY A 935 -36.11 -9.68 25.48
CA GLY A 935 -36.56 -10.73 26.40
C GLY A 935 -37.56 -10.20 27.43
N VAL A 936 -38.06 -11.10 28.27
CA VAL A 936 -39.09 -10.75 29.27
C VAL A 936 -38.57 -9.86 30.41
N ASP A 937 -37.28 -9.93 30.67
CA ASP A 937 -36.52 -9.17 31.66
C ASP A 937 -36.05 -7.80 31.13
N GLY A 938 -36.25 -7.53 29.84
CA GLY A 938 -35.80 -6.32 29.14
C GLY A 938 -34.40 -6.42 28.55
N ASP A 939 -33.71 -7.55 28.74
CA ASP A 939 -32.42 -7.85 28.12
C ASP A 939 -32.61 -8.59 26.79
N HIS A 940 -31.51 -8.97 26.13
CA HIS A 940 -31.59 -9.71 24.87
C HIS A 940 -31.92 -11.19 25.12
N ILE A 941 -32.53 -11.88 24.14
CA ILE A 941 -32.82 -13.31 24.27
C ILE A 941 -31.51 -14.11 24.27
N ASP A 942 -31.32 -14.90 25.32
CA ASP A 942 -30.17 -15.76 25.53
C ASP A 942 -30.09 -16.93 24.54
N VAL A 943 -28.87 -17.33 24.18
CA VAL A 943 -28.61 -18.42 23.24
C VAL A 943 -27.38 -19.26 23.61
N PHE A 944 -27.53 -20.57 23.46
CA PHE A 944 -26.45 -21.56 23.50
C PHE A 944 -26.23 -22.15 22.11
N LEU A 945 -24.96 -22.27 21.71
CA LEU A 945 -24.57 -22.88 20.43
C LEU A 945 -24.15 -24.33 20.62
N SER A 946 -24.61 -25.21 19.73
CA SER A 946 -24.16 -26.60 19.64
C SER A 946 -22.68 -26.70 19.26
N ASP A 947 -22.01 -27.73 19.76
CA ASP A 947 -20.62 -28.08 19.40
C ASP A 947 -20.49 -28.57 17.95
N ASP A 948 -21.55 -29.19 17.43
CA ASP A 948 -21.65 -29.64 16.03
C ASP A 948 -22.63 -28.74 15.27
N ILE A 949 -22.31 -27.44 15.26
CA ILE A 949 -23.14 -26.43 14.58
C ILE A 949 -23.20 -26.67 13.05
N ASP A 950 -22.19 -27.33 12.48
CA ASP A 950 -22.13 -27.69 11.06
C ASP A 950 -23.06 -28.85 10.71
N GLY A 951 -23.25 -29.79 11.64
CA GLY A 951 -24.23 -30.85 11.52
C GLY A 951 -25.68 -30.37 11.62
N TRP A 952 -25.93 -29.09 11.94
CA TRP A 952 -27.28 -28.56 12.07
C TRP A 952 -28.00 -28.48 10.72
N ASN A 953 -29.15 -29.16 10.62
CA ASN A 953 -29.92 -29.19 9.38
C ASN A 953 -30.76 -27.93 9.13
N GLY A 954 -30.70 -26.92 10.01
CA GLY A 954 -31.38 -25.64 9.88
C GLY A 954 -32.90 -25.69 10.06
N ARG A 955 -33.50 -26.84 10.44
CA ARG A 955 -34.97 -27.00 10.49
C ARG A 955 -35.59 -26.79 11.86
N LYS A 956 -34.83 -26.98 12.94
CA LYS A 956 -35.33 -26.92 14.32
C LYS A 956 -34.48 -25.96 15.15
N VAL A 957 -35.14 -25.25 16.05
CA VAL A 957 -34.54 -24.48 17.14
C VAL A 957 -35.33 -24.85 18.40
N PHE A 958 -34.64 -25.11 19.51
CA PHE A 958 -35.29 -25.43 20.78
C PHE A 958 -35.24 -24.22 21.71
N VAL A 959 -36.29 -24.00 22.48
CA VAL A 959 -36.40 -22.88 23.42
C VAL A 959 -36.74 -23.47 24.78
N VAL A 960 -36.02 -23.04 25.81
CA VAL A 960 -36.22 -23.44 27.19
C VAL A 960 -36.86 -22.28 27.94
N ASP A 961 -38.03 -22.54 28.52
CA ASP A 961 -38.69 -21.62 29.43
C ASP A 961 -38.13 -21.87 30.84
N GLN A 962 -37.26 -20.97 31.30
CA GLN A 962 -36.69 -21.06 32.64
C GLN A 962 -37.67 -20.50 33.67
N TYR A 963 -37.79 -21.20 34.80
CA TYR A 963 -38.58 -20.75 35.94
C TYR A 963 -37.70 -20.65 37.19
N ASN A 964 -37.98 -19.65 38.02
CA ASN A 964 -37.40 -19.47 39.33
C ASN A 964 -37.86 -20.58 40.30
N GLU A 965 -37.17 -20.72 41.45
CA GLU A 965 -37.51 -21.74 42.47
C GLU A 965 -38.93 -21.56 43.04
N ASP A 966 -39.46 -20.32 43.01
CA ASP A 966 -40.82 -19.98 43.44
C ASP A 966 -41.90 -20.28 42.38
N GLY A 967 -41.49 -20.80 41.21
CA GLY A 967 -42.36 -21.15 40.10
C GLY A 967 -42.77 -19.97 39.22
N THR A 968 -42.19 -18.78 39.41
CA THR A 968 -42.37 -17.64 38.50
C THR A 968 -41.52 -17.82 37.24
N PHE A 969 -42.02 -17.34 36.10
CA PHE A 969 -41.27 -17.37 34.84
C PHE A 969 -40.08 -16.41 34.95
N ASP A 970 -38.90 -16.88 34.54
CA ASP A 970 -37.65 -16.14 34.61
C ASP A 970 -37.31 -15.56 33.24
N GLU A 971 -36.91 -16.41 32.29
CA GLU A 971 -36.45 -15.99 30.96
C GLU A 971 -36.53 -17.12 29.92
N HIS A 972 -36.41 -16.76 28.64
CA HIS A 972 -36.31 -17.71 27.53
C HIS A 972 -34.85 -17.91 27.12
N LYS A 973 -34.42 -19.17 26.99
CA LYS A 973 -33.07 -19.52 26.49
C LYS A 973 -33.16 -20.38 25.24
N VAL A 974 -32.49 -19.95 24.18
CA VAL A 974 -32.52 -20.60 22.86
C VAL A 974 -31.36 -21.59 22.76
N MET A 975 -31.64 -22.83 22.36
CA MET A 975 -30.64 -23.85 22.05
C MET A 975 -30.54 -23.95 20.52
N LEU A 976 -29.50 -23.34 19.95
CA LEU A 976 -29.30 -23.18 18.51
C LEU A 976 -28.22 -24.14 17.99
N GLY A 977 -28.49 -24.80 16.86
CA GLY A 977 -27.58 -25.79 16.27
C GLY A 977 -27.85 -27.25 16.63
N PHE A 978 -28.91 -27.53 17.39
CA PHE A 978 -29.28 -28.89 17.79
C PHE A 978 -30.32 -29.46 16.84
N ASN A 979 -30.18 -30.75 16.47
CA ASN A 979 -31.13 -31.44 15.60
C ASN A 979 -32.25 -32.16 16.39
N GLU A 980 -31.99 -32.54 17.64
CA GLU A 980 -32.91 -33.27 18.51
C GLU A 980 -33.08 -32.60 19.88
N ALA A 981 -34.29 -32.74 20.47
CA ALA A 981 -34.67 -32.06 21.70
C ALA A 981 -33.89 -32.58 22.92
N ASP A 982 -33.64 -33.89 22.98
CA ASP A 982 -32.92 -34.54 24.08
C ASP A 982 -31.48 -34.01 24.19
N ASP A 983 -30.82 -33.72 23.07
CA ASP A 983 -29.46 -33.18 23.04
C ASP A 983 -29.41 -31.73 23.54
N ALA A 984 -30.39 -30.92 23.14
CA ALA A 984 -30.56 -29.55 23.61
C ALA A 984 -30.87 -29.51 25.12
N GLU A 985 -31.74 -30.39 25.60
CA GLU A 985 -32.06 -30.51 27.02
C GLU A 985 -30.83 -30.94 27.83
N ALA A 986 -30.07 -31.93 27.34
CA ALA A 986 -28.87 -32.41 28.01
C ALA A 986 -27.81 -31.30 28.14
N ALA A 987 -27.57 -30.53 27.07
CA ALA A 987 -26.62 -29.41 27.08
C ALA A 987 -27.02 -28.32 28.10
N TYR A 988 -28.31 -27.96 28.12
CA TYR A 988 -28.85 -26.99 29.08
C TYR A 988 -28.70 -27.47 30.53
N LEU A 989 -29.07 -28.73 30.81
CA LEU A 989 -29.02 -29.30 32.16
C LEU A 989 -27.59 -29.45 32.68
N LEU A 990 -26.63 -29.77 31.81
CA LEU A 990 -25.23 -29.92 32.19
C LEU A 990 -24.71 -28.63 32.84
N ILE A 991 -24.97 -27.50 32.19
CA ILE A 991 -24.54 -26.16 32.64
C ILE A 991 -25.31 -25.73 33.90
N MET A 992 -26.64 -25.92 33.93
CA MET A 992 -27.46 -25.50 35.07
C MET A 992 -27.23 -26.32 36.34
N THR A 993 -26.90 -27.61 36.20
CA THR A 993 -26.56 -28.48 37.33
C THR A 993 -25.24 -28.07 37.97
N GLU A 994 -24.29 -27.62 37.16
CA GLU A 994 -22.95 -27.20 37.61
C GLU A 994 -22.97 -25.80 38.27
N ILE A 995 -23.91 -24.93 37.86
CA ILE A 995 -24.16 -23.61 38.47
C ILE A 995 -25.00 -23.70 39.77
N GLY A 996 -25.49 -24.89 40.14
CA GLY A 996 -26.18 -25.12 41.41
C GLY A 996 -27.62 -24.58 41.47
N ARG A 997 -28.18 -24.06 40.37
CA ARG A 997 -29.58 -23.59 40.30
C ARG A 997 -30.52 -24.78 40.08
N ARG A 998 -31.29 -25.18 41.11
CA ARG A 998 -32.38 -26.18 40.98
C ARG A 998 -33.66 -25.53 40.44
N SER A 999 -33.64 -25.13 39.18
CA SER A 999 -34.84 -24.65 38.48
C SER A 999 -35.75 -25.82 38.08
N THR A 1000 -37.05 -25.75 38.39
CA THR A 1000 -38.05 -26.77 38.03
C THR A 1000 -38.53 -26.63 36.58
N ARG A 1001 -38.39 -27.72 35.80
CA ARG A 1001 -38.62 -27.81 34.34
C ARG A 1001 -40.07 -27.56 33.88
N ARG A 1002 -40.21 -26.91 32.72
CA ARG A 1002 -40.93 -27.45 31.54
C ARG A 1002 -40.19 -27.05 30.24
N CYS A 1003 -39.64 -28.03 29.53
CA CYS A 1003 -39.27 -27.90 28.11
C CYS A 1003 -40.52 -28.03 27.24
#